data_AF-A0A239DMK8-F1
#
_entry.id   AF-A0A239DMK8-F1
#
_cell.length_a   1.000
_cell.length_b   1.000
_cell.length_c   1.000
_cell.angle_alpha   90.00
_cell.angle_beta   90.00
_cell.angle_gamma   90.00
#
_symmetry.space_group_name_H-M   'P 1'
#
loop_
_entity.id
_entity.type
_entity.pdbx_description
1 polymer ?
#
loop_
_entity_poly.entity_id
_entity_poly.type
_entity_poly.pdbx_seq_one_letter_code
_entity_poly.pdbx_strand_id
1 'polypeptide(L)'
;MTDLRTQVLRLLCDTVVPSIDHPDDADGFWARRASDVAADLGVLATVAAMPAEQREAVGALLDGLAAQGFLTAAQARREQILASAGPAVAPLAGLVLLLTYGMPDATGGNPNWTRLGYPGPAPRPAVALQRPITPLRPDGDLALEADAVVIGSGAGGGLIAGRLAAAGARVVVLEAGRYRSEADFRQFELEAYQQSYRRGGPTPTADQNITLMAGAGLGGGTVINWTNCIRTTDRVRRQWADEHGLTDVAGPDFDRHLDTVWRELSVTDRCSEFNRAHEAMHRGAEALGWSFATVHRNWDEKRHDALVAGGLGFGDPSGAKRSTVKVYLEPAVTGHGARVVDGCRVDRILTDRGRAAGVTGRWTSEDGRRSAAVTVRAPIVVLAAGALESPGVLLRSGIGGPAVGEHLRLHPCTVTLGNYGTDMRGWWGPPQAALIDEFAAVEDGYGFLMESVQYTTGLGASAMPFTTGAEHKEAMAGYRDFGSFIGLIRDRGHGRVTLDAGGETTAWYDLTDELDLRNTRRAVEAEIRLHHAAGARGIRVLGHGLPPWQAGEDLEAFIARAGEIPLRAGGAVLFSAHQMGSCRMGADPATSVADPRGELHDTPGVWIGDASAFPTASGTNPMITIMALASRTAEMCLTG
;
A
#
# COMPACT_ATOMS: atom_id res chain seq x y z
N MET A 1 -5.25 -21.17 22.94
CA MET A 1 -6.55 -21.61 22.39
C MET A 1 -6.93 -22.91 23.06
N THR A 2 -8.21 -23.19 23.31
CA THR A 2 -8.66 -24.51 23.80
C THR A 2 -8.66 -25.53 22.64
N ASP A 3 -8.66 -26.83 22.95
CA ASP A 3 -8.73 -27.89 21.93
C ASP A 3 -9.99 -27.76 21.06
N LEU A 4 -11.13 -27.42 21.67
CA LEU A 4 -12.38 -27.19 20.97
C LEU A 4 -12.26 -26.05 19.94
N ARG A 5 -11.76 -24.88 20.36
CA ARG A 5 -11.57 -23.72 19.48
C ARG A 5 -10.62 -24.06 18.32
N THR A 6 -9.57 -24.84 18.57
CA THR A 6 -8.63 -25.30 17.53
C THR A 6 -9.30 -26.22 16.51
N GLN A 7 -10.15 -27.17 16.95
CA GLN A 7 -10.90 -28.05 16.05
C GLN A 7 -11.89 -27.26 15.19
N VAL A 8 -12.62 -26.30 15.79
CA VAL A 8 -13.56 -25.43 15.06
C VAL A 8 -12.82 -24.59 14.03
N LEU A 9 -11.68 -24.01 14.38
CA LEU A 9 -10.87 -23.20 13.46
C LEU A 9 -10.38 -24.01 12.27
N ARG A 10 -9.85 -25.22 12.50
CA ARG A 10 -9.42 -26.09 11.40
C ARG A 10 -10.59 -26.43 10.48
N LEU A 11 -11.75 -26.78 11.06
CA LEU A 11 -12.94 -27.09 10.27
C LEU A 11 -13.46 -25.85 9.52
N LEU A 12 -13.34 -24.65 10.10
CA LEU A 12 -13.66 -23.38 9.42
C LEU A 12 -12.75 -23.20 8.20
N CYS A 13 -11.44 -23.41 8.34
CA CYS A 13 -10.50 -23.34 7.23
C CYS A 13 -10.90 -24.29 6.09
N ASP A 14 -11.19 -25.55 6.43
CA ASP A 14 -11.65 -26.56 5.46
C ASP A 14 -13.10 -26.33 4.98
N THR A 15 -13.86 -25.43 5.61
CA THR A 15 -15.17 -24.98 5.10
C THR A 15 -14.99 -23.90 4.04
N VAL A 16 -14.07 -22.96 4.29
CA VAL A 16 -13.75 -21.86 3.38
C VAL A 16 -13.06 -22.39 2.11
N VAL A 17 -12.14 -23.35 2.25
CA VAL A 17 -11.53 -24.07 1.11
C VAL A 17 -11.76 -25.57 1.29
N PRO A 18 -12.88 -26.12 0.80
CA PRO A 18 -13.27 -27.51 0.98
C PRO A 18 -12.66 -28.45 -0.07
N SER A 19 -12.72 -29.75 0.21
CA SER A 19 -12.51 -30.79 -0.79
C SER A 19 -13.77 -30.91 -1.66
N ILE A 20 -13.60 -30.91 -2.97
CA ILE A 20 -14.68 -31.02 -3.95
C ILE A 20 -14.32 -32.15 -4.92
N ASP A 21 -15.25 -33.08 -5.11
CA ASP A 21 -15.14 -34.10 -6.14
C ASP A 21 -15.42 -33.45 -7.51
N HIS A 22 -14.41 -33.41 -8.37
CA HIS A 22 -14.47 -32.74 -9.66
C HIS A 22 -13.84 -33.63 -10.75
N PRO A 23 -14.49 -33.79 -11.91
CA PRO A 23 -14.01 -34.69 -12.96
C PRO A 23 -12.68 -34.24 -13.59
N ASP A 24 -12.35 -32.95 -13.55
CA ASP A 24 -11.06 -32.40 -13.99
C ASP A 24 -10.20 -31.95 -12.80
N ASP A 25 -9.55 -32.91 -12.12
CA ASP A 25 -8.69 -32.65 -10.97
C ASP A 25 -7.29 -33.29 -11.07
N ALA A 26 -6.68 -33.23 -12.25
CA ALA A 26 -5.37 -33.85 -12.50
C ALA A 26 -4.23 -33.31 -11.60
N ASP A 27 -4.36 -32.07 -11.11
CA ASP A 27 -3.40 -31.41 -10.22
C ASP A 27 -3.84 -31.42 -8.74
N GLY A 28 -4.95 -32.08 -8.41
CA GLY A 28 -5.49 -32.21 -7.06
C GLY A 28 -6.00 -30.90 -6.44
N PHE A 29 -6.18 -29.84 -7.23
CA PHE A 29 -6.68 -28.55 -6.77
C PHE A 29 -8.08 -28.65 -6.13
N TRP A 30 -9.00 -29.41 -6.73
CA TRP A 30 -10.38 -29.53 -6.27
C TRP A 30 -10.48 -30.38 -5.01
N ALA A 31 -9.73 -31.48 -4.92
CA ALA A 31 -9.71 -32.33 -3.73
C ALA A 31 -8.99 -31.68 -2.54
N ARG A 32 -8.09 -30.72 -2.75
CA ARG A 32 -7.24 -30.11 -1.71
C ARG A 32 -8.00 -29.15 -0.78
N ARG A 33 -7.84 -29.31 0.52
CA ARG A 33 -8.41 -28.40 1.54
C ARG A 33 -7.40 -27.36 1.99
N ALA A 34 -7.88 -26.34 2.72
CA ALA A 34 -7.02 -25.38 3.40
C ALA A 34 -5.97 -26.06 4.31
N SER A 35 -6.38 -27.07 5.10
CA SER A 35 -5.46 -27.75 6.02
C SER A 35 -4.44 -28.66 5.33
N ASP A 36 -4.66 -29.06 4.08
CA ASP A 36 -3.69 -29.85 3.31
C ASP A 36 -2.47 -29.00 2.88
N VAL A 37 -2.59 -27.66 2.94
CA VAL A 37 -1.47 -26.71 2.76
C VAL A 37 -1.11 -25.97 4.04
N ALA A 38 -1.49 -26.51 5.20
CA ALA A 38 -1.21 -25.96 6.53
C ALA A 38 -1.76 -24.53 6.76
N ALA A 39 -2.75 -24.09 5.99
CA ALA A 39 -3.32 -22.75 6.17
C ALA A 39 -3.96 -22.60 7.56
N ASP A 40 -4.57 -23.66 8.11
CA ASP A 40 -5.09 -23.70 9.48
C ASP A 40 -4.01 -23.42 10.54
N LEU A 41 -2.82 -23.98 10.37
CA LEU A 41 -1.67 -23.70 11.24
C LEU A 41 -1.20 -22.24 11.10
N GLY A 42 -1.21 -21.70 9.88
CA GLY A 42 -0.89 -20.29 9.63
C GLY A 42 -1.90 -19.34 10.26
N VAL A 43 -3.20 -19.66 10.19
CA VAL A 43 -4.25 -18.89 10.88
C VAL A 43 -4.04 -18.96 12.39
N LEU A 44 -3.76 -20.15 12.95
CA LEU A 44 -3.47 -20.32 14.38
C LEU A 44 -2.28 -19.46 14.83
N ALA A 45 -1.20 -19.45 14.06
CA ALA A 45 -0.02 -18.64 14.36
C ALA A 45 -0.34 -17.14 14.32
N THR A 46 -1.12 -16.70 13.32
CA THR A 46 -1.56 -15.31 13.19
C THR A 46 -2.43 -14.89 14.38
N VAL A 47 -3.42 -15.70 14.74
CA VAL A 47 -4.27 -15.45 15.92
C VAL A 47 -3.42 -15.43 17.18
N ALA A 48 -2.48 -16.37 17.36
CA ALA A 48 -1.61 -16.42 18.53
C ALA A 48 -0.78 -15.13 18.74
N ALA A 49 -0.40 -14.45 17.64
CA ALA A 49 0.36 -13.21 17.65
C ALA A 49 -0.49 -11.95 17.91
N MET A 50 -1.83 -12.04 17.87
CA MET A 50 -2.70 -10.88 18.10
C MET A 50 -2.69 -10.43 19.57
N PRO A 51 -3.00 -9.14 19.84
CA PRO A 51 -3.32 -8.64 21.17
C PRO A 51 -4.34 -9.53 21.90
N ALA A 52 -4.26 -9.58 23.23
CA ALA A 52 -5.09 -10.48 24.04
C ALA A 52 -6.60 -10.28 23.80
N GLU A 53 -7.05 -9.03 23.67
CA GLU A 53 -8.46 -8.70 23.40
C GLU A 53 -8.93 -9.22 22.04
N GLN A 54 -8.15 -9.02 20.99
CA GLN A 54 -8.46 -9.53 19.64
C GLN A 54 -8.45 -11.07 19.61
N ARG A 55 -7.50 -11.71 20.28
CA ARG A 55 -7.48 -13.16 20.45
C ARG A 55 -8.75 -13.69 21.11
N GLU A 56 -9.22 -13.00 22.15
CA GLU A 56 -10.43 -13.44 22.84
C GLU A 56 -11.68 -13.20 22.00
N ALA A 57 -11.74 -12.11 21.22
CA ALA A 57 -12.82 -11.89 20.26
C ALA A 57 -12.91 -13.01 19.21
N VAL A 58 -11.77 -13.45 18.66
CA VAL A 58 -11.72 -14.62 17.77
C VAL A 58 -12.15 -15.89 18.52
N GLY A 59 -11.71 -16.07 19.76
CA GLY A 59 -12.13 -17.18 20.61
C GLY A 59 -13.64 -17.27 20.81
N ALA A 60 -14.28 -16.14 21.13
CA ALA A 60 -15.72 -16.03 21.31
C ALA A 60 -16.50 -16.33 20.01
N LEU A 61 -15.99 -15.88 18.86
CA LEU A 61 -16.54 -16.24 17.55
C LEU A 61 -16.53 -17.76 17.35
N LEU A 62 -15.40 -18.41 17.61
CA LEU A 62 -15.26 -19.86 17.44
C LEU A 62 -16.18 -20.65 18.38
N ASP A 63 -16.33 -20.20 19.64
CA ASP A 63 -17.27 -20.81 20.58
C ASP A 63 -18.73 -20.66 20.09
N GLY A 64 -19.08 -19.48 19.54
CA GLY A 64 -20.39 -19.22 18.95
C GLY A 64 -20.69 -20.10 17.72
N LEU A 65 -19.69 -20.39 16.88
CA LEU A 65 -19.82 -21.35 15.79
C LEU A 65 -20.04 -22.77 16.33
N ALA A 66 -19.25 -23.19 17.33
CA ALA A 66 -19.39 -24.50 17.96
C ALA A 66 -20.81 -24.72 18.52
N ALA A 67 -21.35 -23.71 19.20
CA ALA A 67 -22.71 -23.73 19.77
C ALA A 67 -23.82 -23.90 18.71
N GLN A 68 -23.57 -23.49 17.46
CA GLN A 68 -24.49 -23.69 16.33
C GLN A 68 -24.37 -25.08 15.67
N GLY A 69 -23.59 -25.99 16.26
CA GLY A 69 -23.40 -27.36 15.75
C GLY A 69 -22.39 -27.45 14.61
N PHE A 70 -21.48 -26.47 14.48
CA PHE A 70 -20.54 -26.40 13.34
C PHE A 70 -19.68 -27.66 13.17
N LEU A 71 -19.28 -28.32 14.26
CA LEU A 71 -18.42 -29.51 14.24
C LEU A 71 -19.04 -30.75 13.59
N THR A 72 -20.36 -30.90 13.69
CA THR A 72 -21.08 -32.07 13.18
C THR A 72 -21.87 -31.77 11.91
N ALA A 73 -21.90 -30.50 11.50
CA ALA A 73 -22.62 -30.04 10.33
C ALA A 73 -21.94 -30.45 9.01
N ALA A 74 -22.75 -30.86 8.03
CA ALA A 74 -22.31 -31.04 6.65
C ALA A 74 -21.84 -29.70 6.04
N GLN A 75 -21.05 -29.75 4.96
CA GLN A 75 -20.44 -28.57 4.31
C GLN A 75 -21.45 -27.44 4.06
N ALA A 76 -22.56 -27.73 3.37
CA ALA A 76 -23.57 -26.73 3.05
C ALA A 76 -24.17 -26.06 4.31
N ARG A 77 -24.31 -26.82 5.41
CA ARG A 77 -24.81 -26.26 6.67
C ARG A 77 -23.75 -25.40 7.37
N ARG A 78 -22.47 -25.77 7.28
CA ARG A 78 -21.36 -24.93 7.78
C ARG A 78 -21.30 -23.60 7.03
N GLU A 79 -21.41 -23.62 5.71
CA GLU A 79 -21.45 -22.39 4.89
C GLU A 79 -22.64 -21.49 5.26
N GLN A 80 -23.83 -22.05 5.50
CA GLN A 80 -24.97 -21.28 6.02
C GLN A 80 -24.69 -20.65 7.38
N ILE A 81 -24.00 -21.36 8.29
CA ILE A 81 -23.61 -20.80 9.60
C ILE A 81 -22.62 -19.66 9.40
N LEU A 82 -21.62 -19.80 8.52
CA LEU A 82 -20.66 -18.72 8.22
C LEU A 82 -21.36 -17.51 7.61
N ALA A 83 -22.27 -17.71 6.65
CA ALA A 83 -23.05 -16.64 6.05
C ALA A 83 -23.92 -15.91 7.09
N SER A 84 -24.48 -16.65 8.06
CA SER A 84 -25.29 -16.08 9.15
C SER A 84 -24.45 -15.30 10.17
N ALA A 85 -23.19 -15.69 10.39
CA ALA A 85 -22.23 -14.92 11.19
C ALA A 85 -21.81 -13.61 10.50
N GLY A 86 -21.98 -13.53 9.18
CA GLY A 86 -21.87 -12.31 8.39
C GLY A 86 -20.52 -11.61 8.54
N PRO A 87 -20.49 -10.29 8.79
CA PRO A 87 -19.24 -9.51 8.88
C PRO A 87 -18.24 -9.99 9.93
N ALA A 88 -18.69 -10.69 10.98
CA ALA A 88 -17.80 -11.14 12.06
C ALA A 88 -16.79 -12.21 11.60
N VAL A 89 -17.14 -13.02 10.59
CA VAL A 89 -16.27 -14.10 10.10
C VAL A 89 -15.47 -13.73 8.86
N ALA A 90 -15.87 -12.67 8.14
CA ALA A 90 -15.25 -12.25 6.89
C ALA A 90 -13.71 -12.02 7.01
N PRO A 91 -13.18 -11.36 8.06
CA PRO A 91 -11.73 -11.21 8.22
C PRO A 91 -10.99 -12.55 8.35
N LEU A 92 -11.60 -13.51 9.06
CA LEU A 92 -11.00 -14.83 9.26
C LEU A 92 -11.05 -15.65 7.97
N ALA A 93 -12.16 -15.59 7.21
CA ALA A 93 -12.25 -16.22 5.90
C ALA A 93 -11.22 -15.63 4.92
N GLY A 94 -11.09 -14.30 4.86
CA GLY A 94 -10.07 -13.62 4.05
C GLY A 94 -8.65 -14.05 4.41
N LEU A 95 -8.34 -14.23 5.70
CA LEU A 95 -7.05 -14.76 6.15
C LEU A 95 -6.83 -16.22 5.71
N VAL A 96 -7.85 -17.08 5.78
CA VAL A 96 -7.76 -18.46 5.26
C VAL A 96 -7.42 -18.47 3.77
N LEU A 97 -8.10 -17.64 2.98
CA LEU A 97 -7.88 -17.52 1.55
C LEU A 97 -6.46 -17.00 1.24
N LEU A 98 -6.05 -15.93 1.93
CA LEU A 98 -4.70 -15.36 1.81
C LEU A 98 -3.61 -16.43 2.03
N LEU A 99 -3.73 -17.21 3.11
CA LEU A 99 -2.74 -18.22 3.47
C LEU A 99 -2.79 -19.44 2.54
N THR A 100 -3.99 -19.90 2.18
CA THR A 100 -4.16 -21.10 1.33
C THR A 100 -3.54 -20.89 -0.05
N TYR A 101 -3.72 -19.70 -0.64
CA TYR A 101 -3.23 -19.41 -1.98
C TYR A 101 -1.89 -18.65 -2.00
N GLY A 102 -1.46 -18.04 -0.90
CA GLY A 102 -0.21 -17.25 -0.84
C GLY A 102 0.96 -17.90 -0.10
N MET A 103 0.72 -18.87 0.80
CA MET A 103 1.78 -19.42 1.64
C MET A 103 2.59 -20.50 0.90
N PRO A 104 3.93 -20.35 0.80
CA PRO A 104 4.77 -21.39 0.22
C PRO A 104 5.00 -22.56 1.19
N ASP A 105 5.20 -23.75 0.63
CA ASP A 105 5.67 -24.94 1.33
C ASP A 105 7.20 -24.96 1.49
N ALA A 106 7.74 -26.05 2.07
CA ALA A 106 9.18 -26.19 2.32
C ALA A 106 10.06 -26.16 1.05
N THR A 107 9.48 -26.39 -0.13
CA THR A 107 10.18 -26.30 -1.42
C THR A 107 10.17 -24.89 -2.01
N GLY A 108 9.41 -23.97 -1.41
CA GLY A 108 9.20 -22.62 -1.94
C GLY A 108 8.10 -22.55 -3.01
N GLY A 109 7.33 -23.62 -3.22
CA GLY A 109 6.14 -23.65 -4.08
C GLY A 109 4.84 -23.60 -3.29
N ASN A 110 3.70 -23.57 -3.95
CA ASN A 110 2.41 -23.88 -3.34
C ASN A 110 1.64 -24.75 -4.34
N PRO A 111 1.05 -25.88 -3.93
CA PRO A 111 0.46 -26.82 -4.87
C PRO A 111 -0.79 -26.27 -5.59
N ASN A 112 -1.39 -25.18 -5.11
CA ASN A 112 -2.46 -24.47 -5.82
C ASN A 112 -1.94 -23.66 -7.01
N TRP A 113 -0.69 -23.20 -6.98
CA TRP A 113 -0.14 -22.29 -7.99
C TRP A 113 -0.13 -22.89 -9.40
N THR A 114 0.00 -24.22 -9.51
CA THR A 114 -0.10 -24.94 -10.78
C THR A 114 -1.42 -24.65 -11.50
N ARG A 115 -2.56 -24.79 -10.80
CA ARG A 115 -3.88 -24.51 -11.37
C ARG A 115 -4.05 -23.02 -11.69
N LEU A 116 -3.58 -22.16 -10.77
CA LEU A 116 -3.64 -20.70 -10.90
C LEU A 116 -2.70 -20.16 -11.99
N GLY A 117 -1.86 -20.98 -12.62
CA GLY A 117 -0.87 -20.55 -13.61
C GLY A 117 0.18 -19.58 -13.05
N TYR A 118 0.43 -19.61 -11.75
CA TYR A 118 1.47 -18.80 -11.11
C TYR A 118 2.77 -19.62 -11.04
N PRO A 119 3.87 -19.18 -11.69
CA PRO A 119 5.12 -19.94 -11.65
C PRO A 119 5.87 -19.85 -10.31
N GLY A 120 5.39 -19.04 -9.36
CA GLY A 120 6.13 -18.64 -8.18
C GLY A 120 7.03 -17.42 -8.44
N PRO A 121 7.81 -16.99 -7.43
CA PRO A 121 8.73 -15.86 -7.57
C PRO A 121 9.77 -16.06 -8.68
N ALA A 122 10.17 -14.97 -9.33
CA ALA A 122 11.18 -15.01 -10.37
C ALA A 122 12.53 -15.53 -9.83
N PRO A 123 13.29 -16.31 -10.62
CA PRO A 123 14.65 -16.68 -10.26
C PRO A 123 15.50 -15.43 -9.99
N ARG A 124 16.25 -15.45 -8.88
CA ARG A 124 17.06 -14.29 -8.50
C ARG A 124 18.22 -14.08 -9.48
N PRO A 125 18.40 -12.87 -10.03
CA PRO A 125 19.61 -12.56 -10.78
C PRO A 125 20.84 -12.64 -9.87
N ALA A 126 21.98 -13.01 -10.43
CA ALA A 126 23.25 -13.05 -9.72
C ALA A 126 23.78 -11.62 -9.48
N VAL A 127 23.15 -10.89 -8.57
CA VAL A 127 23.58 -9.55 -8.16
C VAL A 127 24.55 -9.67 -7.00
N ALA A 128 25.59 -8.84 -6.99
CA ALA A 128 26.53 -8.78 -5.87
C ALA A 128 25.79 -8.42 -4.58
N LEU A 129 26.07 -9.15 -3.49
CA LEU A 129 25.49 -9.00 -2.15
C LEU A 129 25.97 -7.70 -1.45
N GLN A 130 25.99 -6.58 -2.15
CA GLN A 130 26.47 -5.33 -1.60
C GLN A 130 25.45 -4.78 -0.61
N ARG A 131 25.91 -4.49 0.60
CA ARG A 131 25.15 -3.77 1.62
C ARG A 131 25.91 -2.47 1.92
N PRO A 132 25.80 -1.46 1.04
CA PRO A 132 26.60 -0.24 1.16
C PRO A 132 26.26 0.55 2.43
N ILE A 133 25.02 0.45 2.92
CA ILE A 133 24.60 1.07 4.19
C ILE A 133 24.80 0.07 5.32
N THR A 134 25.50 0.49 6.38
CA THR A 134 25.59 -0.23 7.64
C THR A 134 24.85 0.56 8.73
N PRO A 135 23.58 0.20 9.04
CA PRO A 135 22.86 0.85 10.12
C PRO A 135 23.56 0.67 11.47
N LEU A 136 23.50 1.69 12.32
CA LEU A 136 23.95 1.62 13.70
C LEU A 136 23.05 0.64 14.46
N ARG A 137 23.68 -0.25 15.22
CA ARG A 137 23.01 -1.22 16.09
C ARG A 137 23.36 -0.89 17.54
N PRO A 138 22.46 -0.27 18.31
CA PRO A 138 22.70 0.00 19.73
C PRO A 138 22.89 -1.31 20.53
N ASP A 139 23.94 -1.35 21.36
CA ASP A 139 24.12 -2.38 22.40
C ASP A 139 23.57 -1.93 23.78
N GLY A 140 23.08 -0.69 23.86
CA GLY A 140 22.44 -0.04 24.99
C GLY A 140 21.85 1.30 24.54
N ASP A 141 21.42 2.13 25.48
CA ASP A 141 20.86 3.46 25.15
C ASP A 141 21.84 4.29 24.31
N LEU A 142 21.33 4.88 23.24
CA LEU A 142 22.12 5.60 22.24
C LEU A 142 21.77 7.09 22.27
N ALA A 143 22.76 7.94 22.58
CA ALA A 143 22.65 9.38 22.47
C ALA A 143 23.52 9.89 21.31
N LEU A 144 22.94 10.69 20.42
CA LEU A 144 23.61 11.27 19.25
C LEU A 144 23.40 12.79 19.21
N GLU A 145 24.33 13.48 18.55
CA GLU A 145 24.18 14.88 18.17
C GLU A 145 24.31 15.00 16.65
N ALA A 146 23.48 15.87 16.08
CA ALA A 146 23.40 16.10 14.65
C ALA A 146 23.00 17.54 14.38
N ASP A 147 23.27 18.02 13.16
CA ASP A 147 22.76 19.31 12.71
C ASP A 147 21.30 19.15 12.25
N ALA A 148 20.97 17.98 11.70
CA ALA A 148 19.60 17.59 11.38
C ALA A 148 19.31 16.12 11.72
N VAL A 149 18.10 15.85 12.22
CA VAL A 149 17.55 14.49 12.35
C VAL A 149 16.35 14.32 11.42
N VAL A 150 16.34 13.23 10.65
CA VAL A 150 15.24 12.87 9.75
C VAL A 150 14.52 11.65 10.31
N ILE A 151 13.22 11.81 10.59
CA ILE A 151 12.34 10.75 11.10
C ILE A 151 11.63 10.11 9.92
N GLY A 152 12.00 8.87 9.58
CA GLY A 152 11.48 8.16 8.42
C GLY A 152 12.27 8.43 7.16
N SER A 153 12.56 7.37 6.41
CA SER A 153 13.52 7.39 5.29
C SER A 153 12.86 7.21 3.91
N GLY A 154 11.54 7.40 3.86
CA GLY A 154 10.69 7.22 2.68
C GLY A 154 11.00 8.17 1.51
N ALA A 155 10.01 8.37 0.63
CA ALA A 155 10.15 9.16 -0.59
C ALA A 155 10.76 10.56 -0.34
N GLY A 156 10.23 11.31 0.62
CA GLY A 156 10.77 12.63 0.93
C GLY A 156 11.91 12.61 1.94
N GLY A 157 11.80 11.83 3.02
CA GLY A 157 12.84 11.76 4.07
C GLY A 157 14.21 11.31 3.55
N GLY A 158 14.26 10.29 2.69
CA GLY A 158 15.52 9.84 2.09
C GLY A 158 16.17 10.90 1.21
N LEU A 159 15.36 11.64 0.43
CA LEU A 159 15.82 12.75 -0.41
C LEU A 159 16.37 13.90 0.44
N ILE A 160 15.62 14.35 1.45
CA ILE A 160 16.02 15.46 2.33
C ILE A 160 17.32 15.10 3.06
N ALA A 161 17.42 13.88 3.61
CA ALA A 161 18.65 13.41 4.25
C ALA A 161 19.85 13.49 3.29
N GLY A 162 19.67 13.04 2.04
CA GLY A 162 20.71 13.11 1.01
C GLY A 162 21.13 14.54 0.67
N ARG A 163 20.18 15.47 0.52
CA ARG A 163 20.47 16.87 0.23
C ARG A 163 21.18 17.58 1.38
N LEU A 164 20.70 17.40 2.61
CA LEU A 164 21.32 18.01 3.79
C LEU A 164 22.75 17.48 4.01
N ALA A 165 22.96 16.17 3.87
CA ALA A 165 24.29 15.57 4.00
C ALA A 165 25.25 16.04 2.89
N ALA A 166 24.78 16.13 1.64
CA ALA A 166 25.56 16.65 0.53
C ALA A 166 25.95 18.14 0.71
N ALA A 167 25.13 18.91 1.42
CA ALA A 167 25.44 20.28 1.81
C ALA A 167 26.39 20.39 3.03
N GLY A 168 26.84 19.25 3.59
CA GLY A 168 27.82 19.19 4.68
C GLY A 168 27.22 19.11 6.09
N ALA A 169 25.90 19.01 6.23
CA ALA A 169 25.27 18.84 7.54
C ALA A 169 25.53 17.44 8.11
N ARG A 170 25.72 17.34 9.43
CA ARG A 170 25.71 16.04 10.14
C ARG A 170 24.27 15.56 10.25
N VAL A 171 23.93 14.54 9.48
CA VAL A 171 22.57 13.99 9.41
C VAL A 171 22.46 12.65 10.12
N VAL A 172 21.43 12.50 10.96
CA VAL A 172 20.99 11.21 11.50
C VAL A 172 19.62 10.86 10.94
N VAL A 173 19.46 9.67 10.39
CA VAL A 173 18.19 9.13 9.90
C VAL A 173 17.70 8.04 10.85
N LEU A 174 16.47 8.16 11.33
CA LEU A 174 15.81 7.16 12.18
C LEU A 174 14.67 6.51 11.40
N GLU A 175 14.70 5.19 11.23
CA GLU A 175 13.71 4.43 10.47
C GLU A 175 13.08 3.34 11.34
N ALA A 176 11.75 3.26 11.35
CA ALA A 176 11.03 2.27 12.16
C ALA A 176 11.14 0.85 11.58
N GLY A 177 11.20 0.72 10.26
CA GLY A 177 11.44 -0.55 9.57
C GLY A 177 12.91 -0.93 9.48
N ARG A 178 13.21 -2.04 8.78
CA ARG A 178 14.59 -2.55 8.62
C ARG A 178 15.20 -2.17 7.28
N TYR A 179 16.53 -2.14 7.25
CA TYR A 179 17.26 -2.13 5.99
C TYR A 179 17.21 -3.52 5.35
N ARG A 180 16.82 -3.54 4.07
CA ARG A 180 16.82 -4.70 3.18
C ARG A 180 17.57 -4.32 1.91
N SER A 181 18.45 -5.22 1.48
CA SER A 181 19.18 -5.14 0.22
C SER A 181 18.53 -6.05 -0.83
N GLU A 182 19.00 -5.97 -2.07
CA GLU A 182 18.56 -6.82 -3.19
C GLU A 182 18.58 -8.31 -2.82
N ALA A 183 19.58 -8.72 -2.03
CA ALA A 183 19.76 -10.08 -1.56
C ALA A 183 18.61 -10.60 -0.69
N ASP A 184 17.92 -9.70 -0.01
CA ASP A 184 16.84 -10.00 0.94
C ASP A 184 15.48 -10.12 0.23
N PHE A 185 15.33 -9.57 -0.97
CA PHE A 185 14.08 -9.64 -1.72
C PHE A 185 13.93 -10.98 -2.43
N ARG A 186 13.07 -11.83 -1.89
CA ARG A 186 12.73 -13.14 -2.46
C ARG A 186 11.45 -13.16 -3.27
N GLN A 187 10.72 -12.04 -3.29
CA GLN A 187 9.44 -11.86 -3.96
C GLN A 187 8.34 -12.87 -3.55
N PHE A 188 8.46 -13.47 -2.37
CA PHE A 188 7.35 -14.18 -1.73
C PHE A 188 6.39 -13.16 -1.09
N GLU A 189 5.11 -13.25 -1.46
CA GLU A 189 4.07 -12.29 -1.06
C GLU A 189 4.00 -12.09 0.46
N LEU A 190 3.77 -13.16 1.22
CA LEU A 190 3.58 -13.08 2.68
C LEU A 190 4.86 -12.66 3.40
N GLU A 191 6.01 -13.11 2.93
CA GLU A 191 7.31 -12.70 3.47
C GLU A 191 7.54 -11.20 3.27
N ALA A 192 7.27 -10.70 2.06
CA ALA A 192 7.40 -9.28 1.76
C ALA A 192 6.45 -8.42 2.59
N TYR A 193 5.19 -8.85 2.79
CA TYR A 193 4.27 -8.16 3.69
C TYR A 193 4.83 -8.05 5.12
N GLN A 194 5.31 -9.15 5.70
CA GLN A 194 5.86 -9.15 7.05
C GLN A 194 7.13 -8.29 7.18
N GLN A 195 7.98 -8.26 6.15
CA GLN A 195 9.28 -7.59 6.21
C GLN A 195 9.27 -6.14 5.77
N SER A 196 8.37 -5.76 4.84
CA SER A 196 8.45 -4.51 4.09
C SER A 196 7.16 -3.69 4.07
N TYR A 197 6.10 -4.13 4.77
CA TYR A 197 4.83 -3.40 4.86
C TYR A 197 4.49 -3.04 6.30
N ARG A 198 3.89 -1.86 6.47
CA ARG A 198 3.35 -1.38 7.74
C ARG A 198 2.37 -2.42 8.28
N ARG A 199 2.53 -2.78 9.56
CA ARG A 199 1.68 -3.78 10.25
C ARG A 199 1.63 -5.15 9.57
N GLY A 200 2.62 -5.47 8.75
CA GLY A 200 2.74 -6.79 8.13
C GLY A 200 1.83 -7.03 6.94
N GLY A 201 1.32 -5.97 6.28
CA GLY A 201 0.54 -6.09 5.04
C GLY A 201 -0.70 -5.18 4.96
N PRO A 202 -1.66 -5.51 4.09
CA PRO A 202 -2.92 -4.79 3.94
C PRO A 202 -3.64 -4.62 5.29
N THR A 203 -3.99 -3.37 5.63
CA THR A 203 -4.61 -3.03 6.92
C THR A 203 -5.85 -2.15 6.67
N PRO A 204 -7.05 -2.54 7.13
CA PRO A 204 -8.22 -1.70 6.97
C PRO A 204 -8.13 -0.41 7.81
N THR A 205 -8.80 0.66 7.35
CA THR A 205 -9.18 1.77 8.21
C THR A 205 -10.06 1.28 9.36
N ALA A 206 -10.16 2.04 10.45
CA ALA A 206 -10.89 1.63 11.65
C ALA A 206 -12.39 1.41 11.41
N ASP A 207 -12.96 2.17 10.47
CA ASP A 207 -14.33 2.01 9.95
C ASP A 207 -14.45 0.94 8.86
N GLN A 208 -13.35 0.28 8.48
CA GLN A 208 -13.27 -0.82 7.50
C GLN A 208 -13.71 -0.44 6.07
N ASN A 209 -13.75 0.86 5.76
CA ASN A 209 -14.16 1.34 4.44
C ASN A 209 -13.06 1.18 3.38
N ILE A 210 -11.78 1.33 3.76
CA ILE A 210 -10.65 1.30 2.81
C ILE A 210 -9.52 0.45 3.39
N THR A 211 -8.96 -0.42 2.56
CA THR A 211 -7.79 -1.23 2.91
C THR A 211 -6.51 -0.52 2.50
N LEU A 212 -5.67 -0.18 3.47
CA LEU A 212 -4.43 0.57 3.32
C LEU A 212 -3.25 -0.37 3.05
N MET A 213 -2.39 0.03 2.11
CA MET A 213 -1.08 -0.55 1.90
C MET A 213 -0.02 0.55 2.04
N ALA A 214 0.96 0.34 2.92
CA ALA A 214 2.05 1.27 3.14
C ALA A 214 3.36 0.51 3.36
N GLY A 215 4.44 0.95 2.72
CA GLY A 215 5.76 0.36 2.90
C GLY A 215 6.38 0.72 4.26
N ALA A 216 7.12 -0.21 4.85
CA ALA A 216 7.88 -0.05 6.09
C ALA A 216 9.28 -0.62 5.90
N GLY A 217 10.32 0.17 6.17
CA GLY A 217 11.70 -0.22 5.88
C GLY A 217 12.54 0.97 5.47
N LEU A 218 13.85 0.81 5.42
CA LEU A 218 14.74 1.87 4.92
C LEU A 218 14.39 2.15 3.45
N GLY A 219 13.98 3.39 3.15
CA GLY A 219 13.42 3.79 1.85
C GLY A 219 11.89 3.81 1.76
N GLY A 220 11.19 3.28 2.77
CA GLY A 220 9.73 3.22 2.87
C GLY A 220 9.05 2.64 1.63
N GLY A 221 7.92 3.24 1.24
CA GLY A 221 7.16 2.81 0.05
C GLY A 221 7.95 2.82 -1.26
N THR A 222 9.06 3.55 -1.37
CA THR A 222 9.84 3.59 -2.63
C THR A 222 10.58 2.30 -2.95
N VAL A 223 10.67 1.38 -1.98
CA VAL A 223 11.28 0.05 -2.15
C VAL A 223 10.27 -0.95 -2.71
N ILE A 224 8.98 -0.79 -2.40
CA ILE A 224 7.92 -1.76 -2.72
C ILE A 224 6.83 -1.22 -3.67
N ASN A 225 6.85 0.06 -4.03
CA ASN A 225 5.87 0.60 -4.98
C ASN A 225 6.07 0.04 -6.40
N TRP A 226 5.11 0.28 -7.28
CA TRP A 226 5.11 -0.18 -8.67
C TRP A 226 5.80 0.77 -9.66
N THR A 227 6.62 1.71 -9.16
CA THR A 227 7.51 2.61 -9.94
C THR A 227 6.86 3.61 -10.90
N ASN A 228 5.54 3.71 -10.98
CA ASN A 228 4.89 4.71 -11.83
C ASN A 228 5.26 6.15 -11.43
N CYS A 229 5.69 6.92 -12.43
CA CYS A 229 6.17 8.29 -12.30
C CYS A 229 5.26 9.21 -13.11
N ILE A 230 4.33 9.87 -12.42
CA ILE A 230 3.45 10.87 -13.00
C ILE A 230 3.71 12.21 -12.30
N ARG A 231 3.88 13.28 -13.08
CA ARG A 231 4.13 14.62 -12.54
C ARG A 231 2.87 15.19 -11.90
N THR A 232 3.05 16.04 -10.89
CA THR A 232 1.96 16.84 -10.33
C THR A 232 1.42 17.76 -11.42
N THR A 233 0.10 17.76 -11.61
CA THR A 233 -0.50 18.60 -12.66
C THR A 233 -0.51 20.07 -12.26
N ASP A 234 -0.41 20.96 -13.25
CA ASP A 234 -0.49 22.42 -13.02
C ASP A 234 -1.78 22.84 -12.33
N ARG A 235 -2.87 22.13 -12.58
CA ARG A 235 -4.17 22.40 -11.96
C ARG A 235 -4.12 22.18 -10.45
N VAL A 236 -3.50 21.09 -10.00
CA VAL A 236 -3.29 20.79 -8.58
C VAL A 236 -2.36 21.82 -7.95
N ARG A 237 -1.26 22.16 -8.65
CA ARG A 237 -0.29 23.16 -8.17
C ARG A 237 -0.93 24.54 -7.99
N ARG A 238 -1.75 24.98 -8.95
CA ARG A 238 -2.51 26.24 -8.84
C ARG A 238 -3.51 26.19 -7.70
N GLN A 239 -4.23 25.07 -7.54
CA GLN A 239 -5.12 24.91 -6.38
C GLN A 239 -4.37 25.09 -5.05
N TRP A 240 -3.18 24.49 -4.90
CA TRP A 240 -2.37 24.66 -3.68
C TRP A 240 -1.87 26.09 -3.49
N ALA A 241 -1.53 26.78 -4.58
CA ALA A 241 -1.17 28.19 -4.53
C ALA A 241 -2.34 29.07 -4.10
N ASP A 242 -3.49 28.93 -4.76
CA ASP A 242 -4.64 29.82 -4.64
C ASP A 242 -5.43 29.58 -3.34
N GLU A 243 -5.61 28.32 -2.93
CA GLU A 243 -6.44 27.95 -1.78
C GLU A 243 -5.64 27.80 -0.48
N HIS A 244 -4.33 27.51 -0.56
CA HIS A 244 -3.51 27.20 0.60
C HIS A 244 -2.27 28.09 0.77
N GLY A 245 -2.00 29.00 -0.17
CA GLY A 245 -0.93 29.98 -0.07
C GLY A 245 0.46 29.46 -0.45
N LEU A 246 0.56 28.27 -1.05
CA LEU A 246 1.82 27.71 -1.57
C LEU A 246 2.17 28.32 -2.94
N THR A 247 2.24 29.66 -3.01
CA THR A 247 2.29 30.39 -4.29
C THR A 247 3.47 30.05 -5.20
N ASP A 248 4.58 29.60 -4.62
CA ASP A 248 5.79 29.20 -5.34
C ASP A 248 5.65 27.83 -6.02
N VAL A 249 4.74 26.96 -5.57
CA VAL A 249 4.53 25.65 -6.21
C VAL A 249 3.88 25.76 -7.58
N ALA A 250 3.19 26.86 -7.88
CA ALA A 250 2.59 27.12 -9.19
C ALA A 250 3.53 27.85 -10.18
N GLY A 251 4.78 28.11 -9.77
CA GLY A 251 5.80 28.80 -10.59
C GLY A 251 6.91 27.89 -11.12
N PRO A 252 7.83 28.45 -11.93
CA PRO A 252 8.93 27.71 -12.57
C PRO A 252 9.94 27.11 -11.57
N ASP A 253 10.01 27.65 -10.35
CA ASP A 253 10.89 27.11 -9.31
C ASP A 253 10.49 25.68 -8.91
N PHE A 254 9.19 25.37 -8.92
CA PHE A 254 8.73 24.02 -8.64
C PHE A 254 8.93 23.07 -9.82
N ASP A 255 8.88 23.57 -11.06
CA ASP A 255 9.24 22.78 -12.25
C ASP A 255 10.69 22.32 -12.19
N ARG A 256 11.61 23.19 -11.72
CA ARG A 256 13.01 22.82 -11.47
C ARG A 256 13.14 21.66 -10.48
N HIS A 257 12.33 21.62 -9.42
CA HIS A 257 12.32 20.50 -8.47
C HIS A 257 11.80 19.21 -9.12
N LEU A 258 10.70 19.29 -9.87
CA LEU A 258 10.15 18.15 -10.62
C LEU A 258 11.17 17.59 -11.62
N ASP A 259 11.82 18.45 -12.40
CA ASP A 259 12.84 18.07 -13.39
C ASP A 259 14.08 17.45 -12.76
N THR A 260 14.50 18.01 -11.63
CA THR A 260 15.64 17.48 -10.86
C THR A 260 15.35 16.07 -10.37
N VAL A 261 14.19 15.85 -9.74
CA VAL A 261 13.77 14.53 -9.26
C VAL A 261 13.64 13.56 -10.43
N TRP A 262 12.99 13.97 -11.52
CA TRP A 262 12.80 13.16 -12.72
C TRP A 262 14.13 12.65 -13.28
N ARG A 263 15.12 13.54 -13.40
CA ARG A 263 16.47 13.22 -13.89
C ARG A 263 17.23 12.29 -12.94
N GLU A 264 17.22 12.57 -11.63
CA GLU A 264 18.00 11.80 -10.65
C GLU A 264 17.47 10.39 -10.42
N LEU A 265 16.15 10.24 -10.49
CA LEU A 265 15.48 8.95 -10.50
C LEU A 265 15.66 8.18 -11.81
N SER A 266 16.27 8.80 -12.83
CA SER A 266 16.46 8.20 -14.15
C SER A 266 15.13 7.72 -14.75
N VAL A 267 14.10 8.57 -14.67
CA VAL A 267 12.75 8.21 -15.11
C VAL A 267 12.72 7.95 -16.61
N THR A 268 12.13 6.82 -17.02
CA THR A 268 12.13 6.30 -18.38
C THR A 268 10.84 5.54 -18.70
N ASP A 269 10.42 5.50 -19.97
CA ASP A 269 9.31 4.68 -20.48
C ASP A 269 9.79 3.40 -21.19
N ARG A 270 11.11 3.22 -21.35
CA ARG A 270 11.71 2.08 -22.08
C ARG A 270 11.62 0.73 -21.36
N CYS A 271 11.09 0.71 -20.14
CA CYS A 271 10.90 -0.47 -19.28
C CYS A 271 9.44 -0.63 -18.85
N SER A 272 8.52 -0.26 -19.74
CA SER A 272 7.07 -0.27 -19.53
C SER A 272 6.39 -1.25 -20.50
N GLU A 273 6.92 -2.46 -20.60
CA GLU A 273 6.34 -3.51 -21.43
C GLU A 273 4.91 -3.86 -21.01
N PHE A 274 4.05 -4.11 -21.99
CA PHE A 274 2.67 -4.46 -21.75
C PHE A 274 2.52 -5.99 -21.64
N ASN A 275 2.02 -6.43 -20.50
CA ASN A 275 1.43 -7.77 -20.39
C ASN A 275 0.03 -7.79 -21.02
N ARG A 276 -0.64 -8.96 -21.04
CA ARG A 276 -1.92 -9.09 -21.74
C ARG A 276 -3.05 -8.26 -21.09
N ALA A 277 -2.97 -7.98 -19.79
CA ALA A 277 -3.92 -7.08 -19.14
C ALA A 277 -3.79 -5.64 -19.67
N HIS A 278 -2.56 -5.15 -19.85
CA HIS A 278 -2.32 -3.85 -20.49
C HIS A 278 -2.73 -3.85 -21.98
N GLU A 279 -2.49 -4.94 -22.71
CA GLU A 279 -2.98 -5.08 -24.09
C GLU A 279 -4.52 -5.07 -24.15
N ALA A 280 -5.19 -5.70 -23.17
CA ALA A 280 -6.64 -5.66 -23.05
C ALA A 280 -7.13 -4.24 -22.72
N MET A 281 -6.45 -3.53 -21.80
CA MET A 281 -6.71 -2.12 -21.51
C MET A 281 -6.60 -1.26 -22.78
N HIS A 282 -5.54 -1.45 -23.58
CA HIS A 282 -5.35 -0.73 -24.83
C HIS A 282 -6.46 -1.01 -25.83
N ARG A 283 -6.80 -2.28 -26.08
CA ARG A 283 -7.91 -2.66 -26.98
C ARG A 283 -9.26 -2.08 -26.53
N GLY A 284 -9.54 -2.14 -25.23
CA GLY A 284 -10.77 -1.59 -24.67
C GLY A 284 -10.84 -0.07 -24.82
N ALA A 285 -9.73 0.63 -24.55
CA ALA A 285 -9.63 2.08 -24.68
C ALA A 285 -9.80 2.51 -26.15
N GLU A 286 -9.13 1.83 -27.08
CA GLU A 286 -9.26 2.07 -28.52
C GLU A 286 -10.71 1.89 -29.00
N ALA A 287 -11.37 0.81 -28.57
CA ALA A 287 -12.76 0.52 -28.94
C ALA A 287 -13.77 1.55 -28.38
N LEU A 288 -13.46 2.16 -27.23
CA LEU A 288 -14.29 3.18 -26.58
C LEU A 288 -13.90 4.62 -26.97
N GLY A 289 -12.79 4.79 -27.70
CA GLY A 289 -12.24 6.10 -28.05
C GLY A 289 -11.67 6.87 -26.85
N TRP A 290 -11.20 6.17 -25.81
CA TRP A 290 -10.59 6.78 -24.63
C TRP A 290 -9.09 6.99 -24.80
N SER A 291 -8.52 7.90 -24.00
CA SER A 291 -7.08 8.08 -23.92
C SER A 291 -6.36 6.79 -23.49
N PHE A 292 -5.11 6.65 -23.93
CA PHE A 292 -4.22 5.58 -23.49
C PHE A 292 -2.77 6.06 -23.59
N ALA A 293 -2.00 5.89 -22.52
CA ALA A 293 -0.61 6.32 -22.46
C ALA A 293 0.29 5.27 -21.79
N THR A 294 1.53 5.18 -22.26
CA THR A 294 2.59 4.44 -21.59
C THR A 294 3.08 5.23 -20.37
N VAL A 295 3.17 4.55 -19.22
CA VAL A 295 3.61 5.14 -17.96
C VAL A 295 5.14 5.18 -17.89
N HIS A 296 5.68 6.26 -17.36
CA HIS A 296 7.11 6.39 -17.08
C HIS A 296 7.45 5.80 -15.70
N ARG A 297 8.70 5.35 -15.52
CA ARG A 297 9.14 4.61 -14.33
C ARG A 297 10.52 5.01 -13.85
N ASN A 298 10.74 5.02 -12.54
CA ASN A 298 12.06 5.22 -11.93
C ASN A 298 12.89 3.92 -11.92
N TRP A 299 13.50 3.59 -13.06
CA TRP A 299 14.06 2.27 -13.32
C TRP A 299 15.42 2.33 -14.05
N ASP A 300 16.38 1.52 -13.63
CA ASP A 300 17.65 1.32 -14.35
C ASP A 300 17.47 0.31 -15.49
N GLU A 301 17.46 0.83 -16.71
CA GLU A 301 17.31 0.05 -17.94
C GLU A 301 18.36 -1.05 -18.10
N LYS A 302 19.58 -0.84 -17.58
CA LYS A 302 20.68 -1.81 -17.75
C LYS A 302 20.49 -3.07 -16.92
N ARG A 303 19.61 -3.01 -15.93
CA ARG A 303 19.29 -4.11 -15.00
C ARG A 303 17.86 -4.61 -15.18
N HIS A 304 17.16 -4.15 -16.22
CA HIS A 304 15.77 -4.50 -16.44
C HIS A 304 15.60 -5.98 -16.79
N ASP A 305 14.64 -6.61 -16.13
CA ASP A 305 14.13 -7.94 -16.44
C ASP A 305 12.62 -7.95 -16.19
N ALA A 306 11.84 -8.18 -17.25
CA ALA A 306 10.39 -8.18 -17.20
C ALA A 306 9.81 -9.28 -16.28
N LEU A 307 10.52 -10.40 -16.07
CA LEU A 307 10.09 -11.45 -15.13
C LEU A 307 10.23 -10.97 -13.68
N VAL A 308 11.34 -10.31 -13.35
CA VAL A 308 11.55 -9.72 -12.01
C VAL A 308 10.59 -8.56 -11.77
N ALA A 309 10.30 -7.78 -12.81
CA ALA A 309 9.43 -6.61 -12.73
C ALA A 309 7.98 -6.93 -12.33
N GLY A 310 7.48 -8.14 -12.60
CA GLY A 310 6.15 -8.56 -12.16
C GLY A 310 6.00 -8.68 -10.64
N GLY A 311 7.10 -8.86 -9.91
CA GLY A 311 7.13 -9.01 -8.45
C GLY A 311 7.47 -7.75 -7.68
N LEU A 312 7.42 -6.56 -8.29
CA LEU A 312 7.94 -5.31 -7.68
C LEU A 312 7.22 -4.86 -6.41
N GLY A 313 5.99 -5.28 -6.21
CA GLY A 313 5.25 -5.13 -4.95
C GLY A 313 5.95 -5.80 -3.77
N PHE A 314 6.87 -6.73 -4.03
CA PHE A 314 7.52 -7.58 -3.01
C PHE A 314 9.03 -7.34 -2.92
N GLY A 315 9.47 -6.18 -3.44
CA GLY A 315 10.87 -5.80 -3.54
C GLY A 315 11.51 -6.18 -4.87
N ASP A 316 12.70 -5.62 -5.11
CA ASP A 316 13.43 -5.77 -6.36
C ASP A 316 14.78 -6.45 -6.16
N PRO A 317 14.93 -7.75 -6.47
CA PRO A 317 16.20 -8.45 -6.39
C PRO A 317 17.19 -8.09 -7.51
N SER A 318 16.76 -7.43 -8.59
CA SER A 318 17.66 -7.00 -9.67
C SER A 318 18.46 -5.75 -9.30
N GLY A 319 17.95 -4.97 -8.33
CA GLY A 319 18.51 -3.69 -7.94
C GLY A 319 18.40 -2.62 -9.03
N ALA A 320 17.43 -2.74 -9.92
CA ALA A 320 17.12 -1.79 -10.99
C ALA A 320 16.19 -0.66 -10.52
N LYS A 321 15.30 -0.92 -9.55
CA LYS A 321 14.41 0.07 -8.96
C LYS A 321 15.21 1.23 -8.38
N ARG A 322 14.99 2.45 -8.88
CA ARG A 322 15.67 3.67 -8.41
C ARG A 322 14.97 4.23 -7.17
N SER A 323 14.98 3.48 -6.07
CA SER A 323 14.39 3.88 -4.78
C SER A 323 15.18 5.01 -4.11
N THR A 324 14.63 5.63 -3.06
CA THR A 324 15.37 6.66 -2.31
C THR A 324 16.61 6.12 -1.62
N VAL A 325 16.62 4.81 -1.30
CA VAL A 325 17.80 4.13 -0.75
C VAL A 325 19.00 4.30 -1.68
N LYS A 326 18.84 3.94 -2.96
CA LYS A 326 19.92 3.97 -3.94
C LYS A 326 20.31 5.38 -4.36
N VAL A 327 19.31 6.24 -4.59
CA VAL A 327 19.54 7.54 -5.22
C VAL A 327 20.05 8.57 -4.21
N TYR A 328 19.62 8.51 -2.95
CA TYR A 328 19.89 9.56 -1.97
C TYR A 328 20.58 9.03 -0.70
N LEU A 329 20.05 7.98 -0.05
CA LEU A 329 20.57 7.53 1.25
C LEU A 329 21.94 6.85 1.15
N GLU A 330 22.16 5.99 0.15
CA GLU A 330 23.45 5.34 -0.04
C GLU A 330 24.58 6.38 -0.26
N PRO A 331 24.45 7.36 -1.18
CA PRO A 331 25.41 8.46 -1.28
C PRO A 331 25.55 9.29 0.00
N ALA A 332 24.45 9.55 0.73
CA ALA A 332 24.51 10.27 1.99
C ALA A 332 25.39 9.57 3.03
N VAL A 333 25.27 8.25 3.15
CA VAL A 333 26.03 7.45 4.11
C VAL A 333 27.47 7.27 3.65
N THR A 334 27.66 6.81 2.40
CA THR A 334 28.97 6.40 1.89
C THR A 334 29.85 7.57 1.45
N GLY A 335 29.26 8.64 0.97
CA GLY A 335 29.97 9.83 0.47
C GLY A 335 29.98 11.02 1.43
N HIS A 336 29.00 11.13 2.33
CA HIS A 336 28.82 12.30 3.19
C HIS A 336 28.72 11.98 4.70
N GLY A 337 28.87 10.72 5.10
CA GLY A 337 28.95 10.33 6.51
C GLY A 337 27.63 10.43 7.30
N ALA A 338 26.48 10.49 6.62
CA ALA A 338 25.18 10.39 7.28
C ALA A 338 25.07 9.06 8.06
N ARG A 339 24.39 9.08 9.20
CA ARG A 339 24.24 7.92 10.08
C ARG A 339 22.79 7.44 10.07
N VAL A 340 22.57 6.13 9.97
CA VAL A 340 21.24 5.51 9.92
C VAL A 340 21.04 4.63 11.15
N VAL A 341 19.87 4.70 11.78
CA VAL A 341 19.40 3.73 12.79
C VAL A 341 18.10 3.12 12.26
N ASP A 342 18.12 1.84 11.88
CA ASP A 342 16.94 1.10 11.45
C ASP A 342 16.29 0.35 12.62
N GLY A 343 15.01 0.02 12.52
CA GLY A 343 14.23 -0.53 13.63
C GLY A 343 14.05 0.43 14.81
N CYS A 344 14.19 1.74 14.58
CA CYS A 344 14.00 2.80 15.55
C CYS A 344 12.68 3.53 15.32
N ARG A 345 11.69 3.27 16.18
CA ARG A 345 10.43 4.02 16.18
C ARG A 345 10.62 5.29 17.00
N VAL A 346 10.40 6.44 16.38
CA VAL A 346 10.39 7.73 17.08
C VAL A 346 9.08 7.93 17.82
N ASP A 347 9.17 8.20 19.11
CA ASP A 347 8.01 8.38 19.97
C ASP A 347 7.61 9.86 20.06
N ARG A 348 8.60 10.75 20.23
CA ARG A 348 8.40 12.20 20.44
C ARG A 348 9.49 13.07 19.84
N ILE A 349 9.09 14.28 19.45
CA ILE A 349 9.98 15.41 19.16
C ILE A 349 10.22 16.17 20.47
N LEU A 350 11.47 16.55 20.72
CA LEU A 350 11.90 17.32 21.87
C LEU A 350 11.96 18.80 21.51
N THR A 351 11.52 19.67 22.41
CA THR A 351 11.53 21.12 22.21
C THR A 351 12.27 21.86 23.33
N ASP A 352 13.00 22.92 23.00
CA ASP A 352 13.52 23.92 23.95
C ASP A 352 12.92 25.29 23.61
N ARG A 353 12.25 25.93 24.58
CA ARG A 353 11.60 27.25 24.40
C ARG A 353 10.72 27.33 23.13
N GLY A 354 9.96 26.27 22.86
CA GLY A 354 9.06 26.16 21.71
C GLY A 354 9.73 25.88 20.37
N ARG A 355 11.05 25.65 20.32
CA ARG A 355 11.78 25.27 19.09
C ARG A 355 12.23 23.83 19.14
N ALA A 356 12.47 23.22 17.98
CA ALA A 356 13.04 21.89 17.88
C ALA A 356 14.39 21.78 18.63
N ALA A 357 14.55 20.71 19.40
CA ALA A 357 15.78 20.38 20.13
C ALA A 357 16.26 18.94 19.89
N GLY A 358 15.48 18.13 19.17
CA GLY A 358 15.83 16.75 18.83
C GLY A 358 14.62 15.82 18.89
N VAL A 359 14.89 14.54 19.05
CA VAL A 359 13.88 13.47 19.11
C VAL A 359 14.27 12.40 20.12
N THR A 360 13.27 11.66 20.59
CA THR A 360 13.46 10.41 21.34
C THR A 360 12.59 9.30 20.79
N GLY A 361 13.10 8.08 20.85
CA GLY A 361 12.41 6.89 20.37
C GLY A 361 13.02 5.61 20.94
N ARG A 362 12.55 4.49 20.41
CA ARG A 362 12.98 3.15 20.81
C ARG A 362 13.50 2.38 19.62
N TRP A 363 14.75 1.93 19.72
CA TRP A 363 15.29 0.91 18.85
C TRP A 363 14.91 -0.47 19.37
N THR A 364 14.53 -1.35 18.47
CA THR A 364 14.33 -2.78 18.74
C THR A 364 15.27 -3.57 17.84
N SER A 365 15.77 -4.71 18.29
CA SER A 365 16.54 -5.65 17.46
C SER A 365 15.64 -6.49 16.55
N GLU A 366 16.20 -7.07 15.49
CA GLU A 366 15.42 -7.80 14.48
C GLU A 366 14.67 -9.01 15.04
N ASP A 367 15.24 -9.71 16.02
CA ASP A 367 14.58 -10.82 16.73
C ASP A 367 13.62 -10.36 17.84
N GLY A 368 13.49 -9.05 18.04
CA GLY A 368 12.63 -8.44 19.07
C GLY A 368 13.14 -8.59 20.50
N ARG A 369 14.31 -9.20 20.74
CA ARG A 369 14.76 -9.57 22.10
C ARG A 369 15.47 -8.46 22.84
N ARG A 370 16.10 -7.54 22.12
CA ARG A 370 16.78 -6.35 22.65
C ARG A 370 16.05 -5.09 22.24
N SER A 371 16.03 -4.12 23.15
CA SER A 371 15.55 -2.76 22.91
C SER A 371 16.44 -1.74 23.61
N ALA A 372 16.57 -0.54 23.03
CA ALA A 372 17.34 0.57 23.59
C ALA A 372 16.61 1.90 23.35
N ALA A 373 16.75 2.85 24.28
CA ALA A 373 16.33 4.22 24.03
C ALA A 373 17.29 4.87 23.03
N VAL A 374 16.74 5.65 22.09
CA VAL A 374 17.53 6.44 21.15
C VAL A 374 17.14 7.90 21.32
N THR A 375 18.13 8.76 21.58
CA THR A 375 17.95 10.21 21.65
C THR A 375 18.90 10.87 20.68
N VAL A 376 18.38 11.76 19.83
CA VAL A 376 19.18 12.55 18.91
C VAL A 376 18.90 14.01 19.19
N ARG A 377 19.93 14.78 19.58
CA ARG A 377 19.83 16.23 19.72
C ARG A 377 20.14 16.87 18.37
N ALA A 378 19.21 17.69 17.87
CA ALA A 378 19.37 18.40 16.62
C ALA A 378 18.45 19.65 16.60
N PRO A 379 18.93 20.79 16.09
CA PRO A 379 18.11 22.00 15.93
C PRO A 379 17.15 21.92 14.74
N ILE A 380 17.40 21.02 13.79
CA ILE A 380 16.52 20.75 12.64
C ILE A 380 15.97 19.34 12.77
N VAL A 381 14.65 19.21 12.83
CA VAL A 381 13.92 17.94 12.85
C VAL A 381 13.05 17.87 11.61
N VAL A 382 13.32 16.91 10.74
CA VAL A 382 12.48 16.63 9.56
C VAL A 382 11.60 15.43 9.86
N LEU A 383 10.29 15.66 9.92
CA LEU A 383 9.29 14.62 10.09
C LEU A 383 8.85 14.08 8.72
N ALA A 384 9.20 12.82 8.44
CA ALA A 384 8.97 12.14 7.17
C ALA A 384 8.52 10.67 7.36
N ALA A 385 7.72 10.40 8.40
CA ALA A 385 7.27 9.05 8.77
C ALA A 385 6.07 8.54 7.93
N GLY A 386 5.58 9.34 6.99
CA GLY A 386 4.43 9.05 6.13
C GLY A 386 3.12 9.54 6.74
N ALA A 387 2.09 9.73 5.89
CA ALA A 387 0.81 10.30 6.30
C ALA A 387 0.02 9.48 7.35
N LEU A 388 0.40 8.24 7.60
CA LEU A 388 -0.20 7.42 8.65
C LEU A 388 0.52 7.55 10.00
N GLU A 389 1.80 7.95 10.03
CA GLU A 389 2.62 7.92 11.26
C GLU A 389 3.15 9.29 11.68
N SER A 390 3.41 10.20 10.74
CA SER A 390 3.79 11.59 11.03
C SER A 390 2.81 12.29 11.99
N PRO A 391 1.47 12.25 11.79
CA PRO A 391 0.55 12.82 12.78
C PRO A 391 0.66 12.15 14.15
N GLY A 392 0.96 10.84 14.20
CA GLY A 392 1.15 10.13 15.47
C GLY A 392 2.34 10.66 16.28
N VAL A 393 3.46 10.99 15.62
CA VAL A 393 4.62 11.60 16.28
C VAL A 393 4.26 12.97 16.85
N LEU A 394 3.55 13.80 16.08
CA LEU A 394 3.12 15.13 16.51
C LEU A 394 2.11 15.08 17.67
N LEU A 395 1.08 14.24 17.56
CA LEU A 395 0.08 14.04 18.61
C LEU A 395 0.70 13.55 19.92
N ARG A 396 1.64 12.58 19.85
CA ARG A 396 2.37 12.12 21.04
C ARG A 396 3.27 13.21 21.63
N SER A 397 3.76 14.13 20.82
CA SER A 397 4.62 15.25 21.22
C SER A 397 3.84 16.46 21.73
N GLY A 398 2.54 16.57 21.42
CA GLY A 398 1.68 17.68 21.84
C GLY A 398 1.98 18.99 21.09
N ILE A 399 2.37 18.91 19.81
CA ILE A 399 2.72 20.06 18.96
C ILE A 399 2.04 19.94 17.58
N GLY A 400 2.08 20.99 16.76
CA GLY A 400 1.57 21.04 15.39
C GLY A 400 0.16 21.61 15.24
N GLY A 401 -0.45 22.07 16.34
CA GLY A 401 -1.78 22.68 16.32
C GLY A 401 -2.96 21.73 16.12
N PRO A 402 -4.18 22.27 15.94
CA PRO A 402 -5.42 21.49 15.92
C PRO A 402 -5.63 20.68 14.63
N ALA A 403 -4.90 20.98 13.56
CA ALA A 403 -5.04 20.30 12.27
C ALA A 403 -4.26 18.97 12.17
N VAL A 404 -3.48 18.61 13.19
CA VAL A 404 -2.69 17.37 13.19
C VAL A 404 -3.60 16.14 13.11
N GLY A 405 -3.37 15.32 12.09
CA GLY A 405 -4.14 14.09 11.85
C GLY A 405 -5.38 14.33 11.00
N GLU A 406 -5.87 15.55 10.86
CA GLU A 406 -7.02 15.86 10.02
C GLU A 406 -6.65 15.89 8.53
N HIS A 407 -7.65 15.85 7.66
CA HIS A 407 -7.50 15.96 6.20
C HIS A 407 -6.71 14.83 5.52
N LEU A 408 -6.71 13.63 6.10
CA LEU A 408 -6.14 12.44 5.47
C LEU A 408 -6.81 12.20 4.10
N ARG A 409 -5.99 12.14 3.05
CA ARG A 409 -6.40 11.77 1.70
C ARG A 409 -5.88 10.38 1.38
N LEU A 410 -6.67 9.59 0.66
CA LEU A 410 -6.34 8.19 0.42
C LEU A 410 -6.28 7.82 -1.05
N HIS A 411 -6.77 8.64 -1.98
CA HIS A 411 -7.12 8.18 -3.31
C HIS A 411 -7.85 6.81 -3.28
N PRO A 412 -9.12 6.75 -2.83
CA PRO A 412 -9.87 5.50 -2.83
C PRO A 412 -9.78 4.82 -4.19
N CYS A 413 -9.43 3.54 -4.20
CA CYS A 413 -9.13 2.80 -5.41
C CYS A 413 -10.16 1.69 -5.63
N THR A 414 -10.90 1.78 -6.73
CA THR A 414 -11.80 0.71 -7.21
C THR A 414 -11.00 -0.38 -7.90
N VAL A 415 -11.55 -1.60 -7.94
CA VAL A 415 -10.92 -2.74 -8.62
C VAL A 415 -11.99 -3.63 -9.25
N THR A 416 -11.82 -3.97 -10.52
CA THR A 416 -12.60 -4.99 -11.24
C THR A 416 -11.72 -6.02 -11.90
N LEU A 417 -12.27 -7.22 -12.08
CA LEU A 417 -11.60 -8.34 -12.73
C LEU A 417 -12.38 -8.74 -13.99
N GLY A 418 -11.70 -8.83 -15.12
CA GLY A 418 -12.24 -9.39 -16.36
C GLY A 418 -11.65 -10.77 -16.62
N ASN A 419 -12.49 -11.80 -16.79
CA ASN A 419 -12.06 -13.12 -17.26
C ASN A 419 -12.05 -13.13 -18.80
N TYR A 420 -10.91 -13.36 -19.42
CA TYR A 420 -10.77 -13.38 -20.88
C TYR A 420 -10.77 -14.80 -21.48
N GLY A 421 -10.78 -15.83 -20.63
CA GLY A 421 -10.71 -17.24 -21.00
C GLY A 421 -9.37 -17.63 -21.64
N THR A 422 -8.34 -16.83 -21.41
CA THR A 422 -6.97 -17.05 -21.88
C THR A 422 -6.00 -16.51 -20.84
N ASP A 423 -4.86 -17.18 -20.68
CA ASP A 423 -3.81 -16.76 -19.75
C ASP A 423 -3.44 -15.28 -19.96
N MET A 424 -3.67 -14.45 -18.94
CA MET A 424 -3.44 -13.00 -18.98
C MET A 424 -2.02 -12.62 -18.59
N ARG A 425 -1.17 -13.58 -18.21
CA ARG A 425 0.21 -13.35 -17.77
C ARG A 425 0.28 -12.27 -16.69
N GLY A 426 -0.62 -12.35 -15.70
CA GLY A 426 -0.81 -11.34 -14.65
C GLY A 426 0.43 -11.09 -13.79
N TRP A 427 1.41 -11.99 -13.82
CA TRP A 427 2.67 -11.93 -13.05
C TRP A 427 3.90 -11.61 -13.90
N TRP A 428 3.71 -11.39 -15.21
CA TRP A 428 4.79 -11.02 -16.12
C TRP A 428 4.75 -9.54 -16.42
N GLY A 429 5.93 -8.95 -16.56
CA GLY A 429 6.08 -7.59 -16.99
C GLY A 429 5.78 -6.60 -15.87
N PRO A 430 6.13 -5.34 -16.13
CA PRO A 430 6.14 -4.34 -15.10
C PRO A 430 4.70 -3.85 -14.78
N PRO A 431 4.27 -3.79 -13.51
CA PRO A 431 2.92 -3.37 -13.11
C PRO A 431 2.65 -1.92 -13.45
N GLN A 432 1.38 -1.56 -13.71
CA GLN A 432 0.96 -0.18 -14.00
C GLN A 432 1.80 0.46 -15.12
N ALA A 433 2.07 -0.31 -16.18
CA ALA A 433 2.83 0.18 -17.34
C ALA A 433 1.99 1.07 -18.28
N ALA A 434 0.67 1.04 -18.15
CA ALA A 434 -0.25 1.86 -18.94
C ALA A 434 -1.24 2.64 -18.06
N LEU A 435 -1.72 3.75 -18.62
CA LEU A 435 -2.60 4.72 -17.99
C LEU A 435 -3.72 5.14 -18.95
N ILE A 436 -4.92 5.29 -18.42
CA ILE A 436 -6.03 6.05 -19.03
C ILE A 436 -6.29 7.25 -18.14
N ASP A 437 -6.20 8.46 -18.70
CA ASP A 437 -6.39 9.74 -18.02
C ASP A 437 -7.62 10.53 -18.50
N GLU A 438 -8.43 9.93 -19.38
CA GLU A 438 -9.70 10.47 -19.91
C GLU A 438 -10.59 11.08 -18.82
N PHE A 439 -10.61 10.45 -17.64
CA PHE A 439 -11.48 10.82 -16.53
C PHE A 439 -10.78 11.64 -15.43
N ALA A 440 -9.52 12.05 -15.62
CA ALA A 440 -8.70 12.66 -14.57
C ALA A 440 -9.27 13.98 -14.00
N ALA A 441 -10.11 14.66 -14.77
CA ALA A 441 -10.69 15.95 -14.44
C ALA A 441 -12.17 16.04 -14.82
N VAL A 442 -12.89 14.90 -14.82
CA VAL A 442 -14.26 14.78 -15.34
C VAL A 442 -15.26 15.75 -14.70
N GLU A 443 -15.05 16.17 -13.45
CA GLU A 443 -16.00 17.04 -12.74
C GLU A 443 -15.27 17.97 -11.76
N ASP A 444 -15.31 19.28 -12.00
CA ASP A 444 -14.64 20.32 -11.20
C ASP A 444 -13.14 20.08 -10.96
N GLY A 445 -12.49 19.40 -11.91
CA GLY A 445 -11.10 19.00 -11.76
C GLY A 445 -10.89 17.83 -10.78
N TYR A 446 -11.94 17.18 -10.33
CA TYR A 446 -11.86 15.89 -9.67
C TYR A 446 -12.32 14.81 -10.63
N GLY A 447 -11.86 13.59 -10.38
CA GLY A 447 -11.98 12.50 -11.32
C GLY A 447 -11.09 11.34 -10.91
N PHE A 448 -10.67 10.53 -11.87
CA PHE A 448 -9.85 9.37 -11.60
C PHE A 448 -8.94 9.01 -12.77
N LEU A 449 -7.84 8.34 -12.42
CA LEU A 449 -6.98 7.67 -13.37
C LEU A 449 -7.32 6.19 -13.41
N MET A 450 -7.23 5.56 -14.57
CA MET A 450 -7.33 4.10 -14.64
C MET A 450 -5.98 3.47 -14.99
N GLU A 451 -5.64 2.42 -14.27
CA GLU A 451 -4.41 1.66 -14.46
C GLU A 451 -4.72 0.15 -14.41
N SER A 452 -3.77 -0.68 -14.83
CA SER A 452 -3.78 -2.12 -14.56
C SER A 452 -2.84 -2.41 -13.41
N VAL A 453 -3.30 -3.17 -12.41
CA VAL A 453 -2.46 -3.66 -11.32
C VAL A 453 -2.18 -5.14 -11.47
N GLN A 454 -1.17 -5.59 -10.73
CA GLN A 454 -0.81 -6.99 -10.63
C GLN A 454 -0.78 -7.30 -9.13
N TYR A 455 -1.63 -8.23 -8.71
CA TYR A 455 -1.65 -8.75 -7.35
C TYR A 455 -1.48 -10.27 -7.42
N THR A 456 -0.75 -10.80 -6.45
CA THR A 456 -0.42 -12.23 -6.40
C THR A 456 -1.60 -13.05 -5.90
N THR A 457 -1.37 -14.36 -5.84
CA THR A 457 -2.38 -15.37 -5.53
C THR A 457 -3.07 -15.18 -4.18
N GLY A 458 -2.36 -14.72 -3.15
CA GLY A 458 -2.89 -14.58 -1.79
C GLY A 458 -3.85 -13.40 -1.67
N LEU A 459 -3.38 -12.17 -1.93
CA LEU A 459 -4.20 -10.96 -1.86
C LEU A 459 -5.37 -11.01 -2.85
N GLY A 460 -5.14 -11.54 -4.05
CA GLY A 460 -6.20 -11.71 -5.03
C GLY A 460 -7.33 -12.61 -4.53
N ALA A 461 -6.97 -13.75 -3.92
CA ALA A 461 -7.97 -14.64 -3.35
C ALA A 461 -8.70 -14.01 -2.15
N SER A 462 -8.00 -13.34 -1.24
CA SER A 462 -8.64 -12.73 -0.06
C SER A 462 -9.52 -11.53 -0.39
N ALA A 463 -9.25 -10.83 -1.50
CA ALA A 463 -10.05 -9.70 -1.96
C ALA A 463 -11.34 -10.12 -2.70
N MET A 464 -11.42 -11.36 -3.21
CA MET A 464 -12.67 -11.85 -3.80
C MET A 464 -13.73 -12.08 -2.72
N PRO A 465 -14.95 -11.52 -2.87
CA PRO A 465 -16.03 -11.74 -1.92
C PRO A 465 -16.34 -13.23 -1.77
N PHE A 466 -16.22 -13.74 -0.54
CA PHE A 466 -16.53 -15.14 -0.24
C PHE A 466 -18.04 -15.35 -0.14
N THR A 467 -18.56 -16.36 -0.85
CA THR A 467 -19.98 -16.77 -0.78
C THR A 467 -20.08 -18.26 -0.42
N THR A 468 -19.45 -19.13 -1.20
CA THR A 468 -19.25 -20.55 -0.87
C THR A 468 -17.83 -21.00 -1.20
N GLY A 469 -17.39 -22.12 -0.63
CA GLY A 469 -16.08 -22.69 -0.96
C GLY A 469 -15.99 -23.16 -2.41
N ALA A 470 -17.11 -23.65 -2.96
CA ALA A 470 -17.18 -24.11 -4.35
C ALA A 470 -17.05 -22.95 -5.36
N GLU A 471 -17.81 -21.87 -5.17
CA GLU A 471 -17.72 -20.69 -6.04
C GLU A 471 -16.34 -20.04 -5.99
N HIS A 472 -15.73 -20.00 -4.80
CA HIS A 472 -14.40 -19.46 -4.66
C HIS A 472 -13.34 -20.32 -5.37
N LYS A 473 -13.43 -21.65 -5.24
CA LYS A 473 -12.54 -22.56 -5.98
C LYS A 473 -12.70 -22.45 -7.49
N GLU A 474 -13.92 -22.31 -8.00
CA GLU A 474 -14.17 -22.07 -9.42
C GLU A 474 -13.49 -20.78 -9.90
N ALA A 475 -13.63 -19.68 -9.16
CA ALA A 475 -12.95 -18.44 -9.49
C ALA A 475 -11.42 -18.61 -9.48
N MET A 476 -10.86 -19.31 -8.49
CA MET A 476 -9.42 -19.53 -8.39
C MET A 476 -8.88 -20.54 -9.42
N ALA A 477 -9.70 -21.47 -9.90
CA ALA A 477 -9.33 -22.40 -10.96
C ALA A 477 -9.08 -21.68 -12.30
N GLY A 478 -9.86 -20.63 -12.57
CA GLY A 478 -9.69 -19.74 -13.72
C GLY A 478 -8.76 -18.55 -13.50
N TYR A 479 -8.03 -18.49 -12.37
CA TYR A 479 -7.42 -17.25 -11.91
C TYR A 479 -6.43 -16.62 -12.92
N ARG A 480 -5.67 -17.46 -13.62
CA ARG A 480 -4.69 -17.03 -14.63
C ARG A 480 -5.32 -16.24 -15.79
N ASP A 481 -6.62 -16.40 -16.02
CA ASP A 481 -7.34 -15.79 -17.14
C ASP A 481 -7.93 -14.41 -16.76
N PHE A 482 -7.72 -13.94 -15.53
CA PHE A 482 -8.14 -12.61 -15.09
C PHE A 482 -7.12 -11.52 -15.45
N GLY A 483 -7.62 -10.42 -15.99
CA GLY A 483 -6.94 -9.12 -16.01
C GLY A 483 -7.68 -8.15 -15.09
N SER A 484 -6.94 -7.22 -14.47
CA SER A 484 -7.53 -6.26 -13.51
C SER A 484 -7.39 -4.82 -13.99
N PHE A 485 -8.42 -4.03 -13.73
CA PHE A 485 -8.38 -2.58 -13.87
C PHE A 485 -8.73 -1.94 -12.54
N ILE A 486 -8.11 -0.79 -12.30
CA ILE A 486 -8.34 0.03 -11.12
C ILE A 486 -8.68 1.46 -11.49
N GLY A 487 -9.38 2.14 -10.58
CA GLY A 487 -9.81 3.52 -10.71
C GLY A 487 -9.34 4.29 -9.50
N LEU A 488 -8.31 5.11 -9.70
CA LEU A 488 -7.69 5.89 -8.65
C LEU A 488 -8.42 7.22 -8.49
N ILE A 489 -9.34 7.30 -7.54
CA ILE A 489 -10.17 8.50 -7.33
C ILE A 489 -9.33 9.62 -6.72
N ARG A 490 -9.31 10.79 -7.33
CA ARG A 490 -8.84 12.02 -6.66
C ARG A 490 -9.91 12.45 -5.68
N ASP A 491 -9.68 12.23 -4.39
CA ASP A 491 -10.65 12.51 -3.33
C ASP A 491 -10.72 14.00 -2.95
N ARG A 492 -11.95 14.53 -2.84
CA ARG A 492 -12.30 15.83 -2.27
C ARG A 492 -12.76 15.72 -0.82
N GLY A 493 -13.37 14.61 -0.44
CA GLY A 493 -13.59 14.21 0.94
C GLY A 493 -12.28 13.83 1.63
N HIS A 494 -12.32 13.71 2.95
CA HIS A 494 -11.13 13.39 3.73
C HIS A 494 -11.45 12.58 4.97
N GLY A 495 -10.45 11.83 5.41
CA GLY A 495 -10.43 11.13 6.68
C GLY A 495 -9.58 11.84 7.72
N ARG A 496 -9.21 11.08 8.75
CA ARG A 496 -8.30 11.53 9.82
C ARG A 496 -7.44 10.40 10.37
N VAL A 497 -6.38 10.76 11.07
CA VAL A 497 -5.52 9.87 11.86
C VAL A 497 -5.55 10.29 13.32
N THR A 498 -5.92 9.37 14.20
CA THR A 498 -5.96 9.57 15.65
C THR A 498 -4.97 8.64 16.36
N LEU A 499 -4.82 8.80 17.68
CA LEU A 499 -4.16 7.81 18.52
C LEU A 499 -5.22 6.92 19.21
N ASP A 500 -4.95 5.63 19.33
CA ASP A 500 -5.72 4.73 20.19
C ASP A 500 -5.26 4.84 21.66
N ALA A 501 -5.87 4.04 22.54
CA ALA A 501 -5.52 4.01 23.97
C ALA A 501 -4.07 3.56 24.24
N GLY A 502 -3.43 2.87 23.30
CA GLY A 502 -2.01 2.48 23.35
C GLY A 502 -1.06 3.54 22.79
N GLY A 503 -1.58 4.63 22.23
CA GLY A 503 -0.76 5.65 21.56
C GLY A 503 -0.33 5.26 20.14
N GLU A 504 -0.98 4.26 19.54
CA GLU A 504 -0.76 3.85 18.16
C GLU A 504 -1.71 4.56 17.20
N THR A 505 -1.25 4.79 15.97
CA THR A 505 -2.00 5.53 14.96
C THR A 505 -3.16 4.71 14.41
N THR A 506 -4.32 5.36 14.29
CA THR A 506 -5.56 4.78 13.78
C THR A 506 -6.11 5.67 12.68
N ALA A 507 -6.26 5.14 11.48
CA ALA A 507 -6.79 5.86 10.33
C ALA A 507 -8.30 5.63 10.17
N TRP A 508 -9.03 6.70 9.88
CA TRP A 508 -10.47 6.73 9.66
C TRP A 508 -10.74 7.38 8.31
N TYR A 509 -11.65 6.84 7.52
CA TYR A 509 -11.99 7.43 6.24
C TYR A 509 -13.41 7.02 5.81
N ASP A 510 -14.33 7.98 5.87
CA ASP A 510 -15.71 7.77 5.42
C ASP A 510 -15.91 8.39 4.04
N LEU A 511 -16.29 7.56 3.06
CA LEU A 511 -16.48 7.99 1.67
C LEU A 511 -17.88 8.59 1.50
N THR A 512 -18.08 9.80 2.04
CA THR A 512 -19.39 10.47 2.07
C THR A 512 -19.49 11.70 1.18
N ASP A 513 -18.36 12.23 0.70
CA ASP A 513 -18.38 13.36 -0.23
C ASP A 513 -19.10 12.96 -1.52
N GLU A 514 -20.11 13.76 -1.91
CA GLU A 514 -20.97 13.42 -3.04
C GLU A 514 -20.22 13.33 -4.37
N LEU A 515 -19.19 14.15 -4.56
CA LEU A 515 -18.38 14.13 -5.78
C LEU A 515 -17.51 12.87 -5.82
N ASP A 516 -16.92 12.49 -4.70
CA ASP A 516 -16.14 11.26 -4.57
C ASP A 516 -17.02 10.03 -4.80
N LEU A 517 -18.25 10.02 -4.26
CA LEU A 517 -19.23 8.95 -4.49
C LEU A 517 -19.61 8.83 -5.98
N ARG A 518 -19.84 9.95 -6.66
CA ARG A 518 -20.14 9.97 -8.10
C ARG A 518 -18.96 9.46 -8.92
N ASN A 519 -17.75 9.94 -8.64
CA ASN A 519 -16.54 9.54 -9.36
C ASN A 519 -16.16 8.08 -9.10
N THR A 520 -16.39 7.57 -7.88
CA THR A 520 -16.20 6.14 -7.56
C THR A 520 -17.14 5.26 -8.39
N ARG A 521 -18.44 5.61 -8.47
CA ARG A 521 -19.41 4.88 -9.31
C ARG A 521 -19.05 4.96 -10.80
N ARG A 522 -18.63 6.14 -11.26
CA ARG A 522 -18.17 6.36 -12.64
C ARG A 522 -16.93 5.54 -12.97
N ALA A 523 -16.01 5.37 -12.02
CA ALA A 523 -14.85 4.50 -12.19
C ALA A 523 -15.24 3.03 -12.34
N VAL A 524 -16.09 2.50 -11.45
CA VAL A 524 -16.60 1.12 -11.57
C VAL A 524 -17.31 0.90 -12.90
N GLU A 525 -18.16 1.84 -13.32
CA GLU A 525 -18.81 1.76 -14.63
C GLU A 525 -17.79 1.76 -15.78
N ALA A 526 -16.82 2.69 -15.74
CA ALA A 526 -15.81 2.80 -16.78
C ALA A 526 -14.96 1.53 -16.87
N GLU A 527 -14.57 0.95 -15.73
CA GLU A 527 -13.86 -0.32 -15.65
C GLU A 527 -14.65 -1.49 -16.25
N ILE A 528 -15.95 -1.59 -15.95
CA ILE A 528 -16.84 -2.62 -16.51
C ILE A 528 -16.92 -2.46 -18.04
N ARG A 529 -17.16 -1.24 -18.53
CA ARG A 529 -17.23 -0.95 -19.97
C ARG A 529 -15.91 -1.27 -20.66
N LEU A 530 -14.79 -0.95 -20.03
CA LEU A 530 -13.45 -1.23 -20.55
C LEU A 530 -13.20 -2.74 -20.67
N HIS A 531 -13.52 -3.53 -19.64
CA HIS A 531 -13.43 -4.99 -19.71
C HIS A 531 -14.30 -5.58 -20.82
N HIS A 532 -15.55 -5.11 -20.92
CA HIS A 532 -16.48 -5.56 -21.95
C HIS A 532 -15.94 -5.27 -23.36
N ALA A 533 -15.53 -4.02 -23.61
CA ALA A 533 -14.96 -3.58 -24.88
C ALA A 533 -13.65 -4.31 -25.23
N ALA A 534 -12.85 -4.68 -24.21
CA ALA A 534 -11.63 -5.45 -24.37
C ALA A 534 -11.86 -6.95 -24.69
N GLY A 535 -13.11 -7.42 -24.64
CA GLY A 535 -13.51 -8.79 -24.96
C GLY A 535 -13.53 -9.74 -23.76
N ALA A 536 -13.75 -9.25 -22.54
CA ALA A 536 -13.94 -10.11 -21.38
C ALA A 536 -15.20 -10.99 -21.55
N ARG A 537 -15.10 -12.25 -21.14
CA ARG A 537 -16.22 -13.23 -21.11
C ARG A 537 -16.97 -13.24 -19.79
N GLY A 538 -16.36 -12.70 -18.75
CA GLY A 538 -17.03 -12.42 -17.49
C GLY A 538 -16.37 -11.25 -16.78
N ILE A 539 -17.14 -10.51 -15.99
CA ILE A 539 -16.69 -9.30 -15.29
C ILE A 539 -17.12 -9.39 -13.83
N ARG A 540 -16.17 -9.18 -12.91
CA ARG A 540 -16.40 -9.19 -11.47
C ARG A 540 -16.02 -7.84 -10.88
N VAL A 541 -16.96 -7.20 -10.20
CA VAL A 541 -16.67 -6.11 -9.27
C VAL A 541 -16.28 -6.73 -7.93
N LEU A 542 -15.24 -6.21 -7.28
CA LEU A 542 -14.88 -6.63 -5.93
C LEU A 542 -15.86 -5.99 -4.93
N GLY A 543 -17.06 -6.55 -4.82
CA GLY A 543 -18.10 -6.08 -3.90
C GLY A 543 -19.05 -7.21 -3.51
N HIS A 544 -19.55 -7.16 -2.29
CA HIS A 544 -20.42 -8.22 -1.75
C HIS A 544 -21.79 -8.22 -2.42
N GLY A 545 -22.32 -9.42 -2.70
CA GLY A 545 -23.71 -9.59 -3.16
C GLY A 545 -23.96 -9.34 -4.65
N LEU A 546 -22.93 -9.09 -5.45
CA LEU A 546 -23.04 -8.99 -6.91
C LEU A 546 -22.39 -10.20 -7.60
N PRO A 547 -23.18 -11.12 -8.19
CA PRO A 547 -22.66 -12.16 -9.06
C PRO A 547 -21.91 -11.56 -10.26
N PRO A 548 -20.87 -12.22 -10.78
CA PRO A 548 -20.13 -11.73 -11.94
C PRO A 548 -21.02 -11.72 -13.19
N TRP A 549 -20.90 -10.67 -14.00
CA TRP A 549 -21.48 -10.64 -15.35
C TRP A 549 -20.85 -11.72 -16.22
N GLN A 550 -21.65 -12.31 -17.12
CA GLN A 550 -21.21 -13.29 -18.12
C GLN A 550 -21.56 -12.82 -19.54
N ALA A 551 -20.75 -13.21 -20.51
CA ALA A 551 -20.99 -12.90 -21.92
C ALA A 551 -22.38 -13.36 -22.38
N GLY A 552 -23.14 -12.42 -22.94
CA GLY A 552 -24.53 -12.63 -23.36
C GLY A 552 -25.57 -12.10 -22.37
N GLU A 553 -25.17 -11.77 -21.13
CA GLU A 553 -26.04 -11.04 -20.19
C GLU A 553 -26.13 -9.55 -20.53
N ASP A 554 -27.19 -8.90 -20.05
CA ASP A 554 -27.39 -7.46 -20.20
C ASP A 554 -26.36 -6.66 -19.38
N LEU A 555 -25.43 -6.01 -20.09
CA LEU A 555 -24.36 -5.22 -19.49
C LEU A 555 -24.90 -4.00 -18.73
N GLU A 556 -25.93 -3.32 -19.25
CA GLU A 556 -26.47 -2.10 -18.63
C GLU A 556 -27.21 -2.46 -17.33
N ALA A 557 -27.92 -3.59 -17.31
CA ALA A 557 -28.51 -4.11 -16.08
C ALA A 557 -27.45 -4.47 -15.03
N PHE A 558 -26.31 -5.02 -15.46
CA PHE A 558 -25.19 -5.30 -14.56
C PHE A 558 -24.54 -4.02 -14.01
N ILE A 559 -24.30 -3.02 -14.85
CA ILE A 559 -23.78 -1.70 -14.44
C ILE A 559 -24.72 -1.03 -13.43
N ALA A 560 -26.03 -1.06 -13.67
CA ALA A 560 -27.02 -0.51 -12.74
C ALA A 560 -26.91 -1.16 -11.36
N ARG A 561 -26.86 -2.50 -11.30
CA ARG A 561 -26.68 -3.26 -10.05
C ARG A 561 -25.34 -3.00 -9.39
N ALA A 562 -24.26 -2.83 -10.16
CA ALA A 562 -22.95 -2.45 -9.63
C ALA A 562 -22.98 -1.06 -8.97
N GLY A 563 -23.71 -0.10 -9.56
CA GLY A 563 -23.90 1.25 -9.01
C GLY A 563 -24.68 1.30 -7.68
N GLU A 564 -25.43 0.24 -7.38
CA GLU A 564 -26.20 0.07 -6.13
C GLU A 564 -25.35 -0.49 -4.98
N ILE A 565 -24.16 -1.04 -5.26
CA ILE A 565 -23.28 -1.57 -4.21
C ILE A 565 -22.92 -0.44 -3.24
N PRO A 566 -23.11 -0.61 -1.92
CA PRO A 566 -22.71 0.39 -0.94
C PRO A 566 -21.20 0.67 -0.99
N LEU A 567 -20.81 1.93 -0.99
CA LEU A 567 -19.40 2.37 -0.93
C LEU A 567 -18.96 2.58 0.52
N ARG A 568 -19.07 1.51 1.32
CA ARG A 568 -18.75 1.47 2.76
C ARG A 568 -18.48 0.03 3.19
N ALA A 569 -18.08 -0.17 4.45
CA ALA A 569 -17.85 -1.49 5.04
C ALA A 569 -19.00 -2.47 4.72
N GLY A 570 -18.61 -3.66 4.26
CA GLY A 570 -19.52 -4.73 3.80
C GLY A 570 -20.07 -4.56 2.38
N GLY A 571 -19.68 -3.51 1.66
CA GLY A 571 -20.05 -3.27 0.26
C GLY A 571 -18.89 -3.49 -0.70
N ALA A 572 -18.56 -2.47 -1.50
CA ALA A 572 -17.42 -2.48 -2.42
C ALA A 572 -16.10 -2.49 -1.64
N VAL A 573 -15.15 -3.29 -2.12
CA VAL A 573 -13.79 -3.37 -1.57
C VAL A 573 -12.95 -2.28 -2.21
N LEU A 574 -12.52 -1.31 -1.41
CA LEU A 574 -11.67 -0.20 -1.84
C LEU A 574 -10.28 -0.32 -1.21
N PHE A 575 -9.26 0.06 -1.98
CA PHE A 575 -7.87 0.05 -1.55
C PHE A 575 -7.26 1.45 -1.55
N SER A 576 -6.13 1.61 -0.86
CA SER A 576 -5.29 2.79 -0.97
C SER A 576 -3.83 2.44 -0.75
N ALA A 577 -2.99 2.83 -1.69
CA ALA A 577 -1.53 2.89 -1.54
C ALA A 577 -1.01 4.35 -1.43
N HIS A 578 -1.92 5.33 -1.42
CA HIS A 578 -1.59 6.76 -1.53
C HIS A 578 -2.14 7.54 -0.34
N GLN A 579 -1.43 7.52 0.78
CA GLN A 579 -1.84 8.24 1.98
C GLN A 579 -1.17 9.61 2.02
N MET A 580 -1.96 10.68 2.13
CA MET A 580 -1.49 12.07 2.03
C MET A 580 -2.24 12.99 3.01
N GLY A 581 -1.72 14.21 3.23
CA GLY A 581 -2.46 15.36 3.77
C GLY A 581 -2.73 15.44 5.28
N SER A 582 -2.42 14.39 6.04
CA SER A 582 -2.69 14.34 7.49
C SER A 582 -1.87 15.31 8.36
N CYS A 583 -0.92 16.03 7.77
CA CYS A 583 -0.18 17.13 8.40
C CYS A 583 0.04 18.25 7.37
N ARG A 584 -1.04 18.66 6.68
CA ARG A 584 -0.94 19.50 5.49
C ARG A 584 -0.25 20.86 5.71
N MET A 585 0.40 21.35 4.67
CA MET A 585 0.88 22.72 4.57
C MET A 585 -0.27 23.69 4.24
N GLY A 586 -0.17 24.92 4.73
CA GLY A 586 -1.09 26.00 4.40
C GLY A 586 -0.78 27.30 5.13
N ALA A 587 -1.38 28.39 4.70
CA ALA A 587 -1.19 29.71 5.32
C ALA A 587 -1.90 29.89 6.67
N ASP A 588 -2.95 29.11 6.94
CA ASP A 588 -3.77 29.25 8.15
C ASP A 588 -3.43 28.17 9.20
N PRO A 589 -2.88 28.54 10.37
CA PRO A 589 -2.52 27.59 11.43
C PRO A 589 -3.72 26.90 12.09
N ALA A 590 -4.95 27.39 11.91
CA ALA A 590 -6.14 26.70 12.41
C ALA A 590 -6.50 25.48 11.56
N THR A 591 -6.06 25.47 10.30
CA THR A 591 -6.44 24.46 9.32
C THR A 591 -5.25 23.75 8.68
N SER A 592 -4.01 24.11 9.02
CA SER A 592 -2.78 23.48 8.53
C SER A 592 -1.75 23.30 9.66
N VAL A 593 -0.91 22.28 9.54
CA VAL A 593 0.10 21.91 10.55
C VAL A 593 1.41 22.67 10.30
N ALA A 594 1.79 22.77 9.03
CA ALA A 594 2.95 23.51 8.60
C ALA A 594 2.55 24.73 7.77
N ASP A 595 3.39 25.76 7.82
CA ASP A 595 3.29 26.92 6.97
C ASP A 595 3.54 26.55 5.48
N PRO A 596 3.33 27.47 4.53
CA PRO A 596 3.58 27.17 3.12
C PRO A 596 5.03 26.76 2.81
N ARG A 597 6.00 27.06 3.68
CA ARG A 597 7.41 26.65 3.53
C ARG A 597 7.64 25.21 4.02
N GLY A 598 6.70 24.64 4.77
CA GLY A 598 6.79 23.29 5.32
C GLY A 598 7.36 23.23 6.73
N GLU A 599 7.56 24.37 7.40
CA GLU A 599 7.93 24.47 8.82
C GLU A 599 6.65 24.47 9.67
N LEU A 600 6.63 23.82 10.83
CA LEU A 600 5.49 23.86 11.74
C LEU A 600 5.18 25.31 12.16
N HIS A 601 3.89 25.66 12.16
CA HIS A 601 3.44 27.00 12.57
C HIS A 601 3.82 27.34 14.01
N ASP A 602 3.73 26.35 14.91
CA ASP A 602 3.90 26.54 16.36
C ASP A 602 5.28 26.14 16.89
N THR A 603 6.07 25.41 16.10
CA THR A 603 7.32 24.80 16.55
C THR A 603 8.44 24.97 15.52
N PRO A 604 9.11 26.15 15.51
CA PRO A 604 10.19 26.40 14.57
C PRO A 604 11.33 25.37 14.67
N GLY A 605 11.91 25.01 13.53
CA GLY A 605 12.91 23.97 13.39
C GLY A 605 12.34 22.56 13.18
N VAL A 606 11.02 22.37 13.27
CA VAL A 606 10.36 21.12 12.85
C VAL A 606 9.77 21.32 11.45
N TRP A 607 10.15 20.45 10.52
CA TRP A 607 9.75 20.50 9.11
C TRP A 607 9.04 19.23 8.70
N ILE A 608 8.09 19.33 7.77
CA ILE A 608 7.39 18.16 7.21
C ILE A 608 7.98 17.82 5.84
N GLY A 609 8.41 16.57 5.69
CA GLY A 609 9.17 16.08 4.55
C GLY A 609 8.56 14.86 3.86
N ASP A 610 7.24 14.67 3.93
CA ASP A 610 6.56 13.52 3.33
C ASP A 610 5.16 13.87 2.76
N ALA A 611 4.41 12.83 2.39
CA ALA A 611 3.07 12.95 1.82
C ALA A 611 2.03 13.60 2.75
N SER A 612 2.25 13.61 4.07
CA SER A 612 1.36 14.26 5.03
C SER A 612 1.27 15.77 4.80
N ALA A 613 2.30 16.37 4.18
CA ALA A 613 2.36 17.80 3.87
C ALA A 613 1.38 18.28 2.79
N PHE A 614 0.76 17.36 2.03
CA PHE A 614 -0.05 17.73 0.86
C PHE A 614 -1.31 18.51 1.27
N PRO A 615 -1.58 19.70 0.69
CA PRO A 615 -2.82 20.43 0.97
C PRO A 615 -4.10 19.66 0.58
N THR A 616 -4.06 18.96 -0.56
CA THR A 616 -5.14 18.12 -1.10
C THR A 616 -4.57 16.88 -1.79
N ALA A 617 -5.46 15.96 -2.20
CA ALA A 617 -5.09 14.82 -3.04
C ALA A 617 -4.45 15.27 -4.38
N SER A 618 -3.35 14.60 -4.80
CA SER A 618 -2.60 14.97 -6.00
C SER A 618 -3.29 14.58 -7.30
N GLY A 619 -4.20 13.62 -7.29
CA GLY A 619 -4.83 13.05 -8.49
C GLY A 619 -3.89 12.23 -9.37
N THR A 620 -2.65 12.02 -8.92
CA THR A 620 -1.60 11.23 -9.58
C THR A 620 -0.82 10.46 -8.52
N ASN A 621 -0.05 9.43 -8.92
CA ASN A 621 0.78 8.68 -7.98
C ASN A 621 1.75 9.62 -7.25
N PRO A 622 1.77 9.62 -5.91
CA PRO A 622 2.27 10.77 -5.16
C PRO A 622 3.79 10.83 -5.08
N MET A 623 4.53 9.77 -5.45
CA MET A 623 5.99 9.70 -5.23
C MET A 623 6.75 10.90 -5.80
N ILE A 624 6.52 11.24 -7.07
CA ILE A 624 7.19 12.38 -7.72
C ILE A 624 6.81 13.70 -7.04
N THR A 625 5.54 13.88 -6.70
CA THR A 625 5.03 15.05 -5.98
C THR A 625 5.65 15.18 -4.59
N ILE A 626 5.74 14.08 -3.82
CA ILE A 626 6.38 14.03 -2.50
C ILE A 626 7.84 14.46 -2.62
N MET A 627 8.56 13.90 -3.58
CA MET A 627 9.99 14.14 -3.74
C MET A 627 10.29 15.56 -4.22
N ALA A 628 9.44 16.15 -5.07
CA ALA A 628 9.59 17.54 -5.47
C ALA A 628 9.34 18.50 -4.30
N LEU A 629 8.27 18.29 -3.53
CA LEU A 629 8.02 19.05 -2.29
C LEU A 629 9.15 18.87 -1.27
N ALA A 630 9.65 17.64 -1.10
CA ALA A 630 10.76 17.37 -0.20
C ALA A 630 12.08 18.02 -0.66
N SER A 631 12.35 18.08 -1.96
CA SER A 631 13.49 18.81 -2.52
C SER A 631 13.40 20.30 -2.22
N ARG A 632 12.20 20.87 -2.29
CA ARG A 632 11.92 22.26 -1.90
C ARG A 632 12.12 22.48 -0.40
N THR A 633 11.54 21.61 0.44
CA THR A 633 11.73 21.68 1.91
C THR A 633 13.21 21.58 2.28
N ALA A 634 14.00 20.73 1.63
CA ALA A 634 15.43 20.62 1.87
C ALA A 634 16.18 21.94 1.60
N GLU A 635 15.84 22.66 0.53
CA GLU A 635 16.42 23.98 0.25
C GLU A 635 16.04 24.99 1.35
N MET A 636 14.79 24.96 1.79
CA MET A 636 14.30 25.84 2.86
C MET A 636 15.03 25.58 4.19
N CYS A 637 15.23 24.32 4.57
CA CYS A 637 16.02 23.94 5.76
C CYS A 637 17.48 24.41 5.71
N LEU A 638 18.07 24.59 4.53
CA LEU A 638 19.46 25.04 4.37
C LEU A 638 19.61 26.56 4.37
N THR A 639 18.54 27.29 4.06
CA THR A 639 18.56 28.76 3.93
C THR A 639 17.96 29.51 5.11
N GLY A 640 17.14 28.84 5.93
CA GLY A 640 16.54 29.38 7.16
C GLY A 640 17.34 29.03 8.39
#